data_AF-A0A8C3MQM0-F1
#
_entry.id   AF-A0A8C3MQM0-F1
#
_cell.length_a   1.000
_cell.length_b   1.000
_cell.length_c   1.000
_cell.angle_alpha   90.00
_cell.angle_beta   90.00
_cell.angle_gamma   90.00
#
_symmetry.space_group_name_H-M   'P 1'
#
loop_
_entity.id
_entity.type
_entity.pdbx_description
1 polymer ?
#
loop_
_entity_poly.entity_id
_entity_poly.type
_entity_poly.pdbx_seq_one_letter_code
_entity_poly.pdbx_strand_id
1 'polypeptide(L)'
;MSPSPSVPSPPQCPQSPPVPPSVPHVPVSPVPLCPQCPHVPVSPMSPVSPCPSPPVSPSVPSAPMSQCPQCPQCPQCPHVPVSPSPPSVPSAPMSQCPCVPSAPVSLCPQCPSVPSAPMSQCPQCPQCPHVPVPSVAMSLCPQDAASVADVVVWGSLFPVLQDQTSLPSELQVLRSWFGAVSAWEPCRAAAALLPEATPRTCPAPPSPGGGGAPGEAAPGGAAAPLTWCLQQGGSQAGPAAPSAAWRSGHGAARAMPPLPVEGERNVLITSALPYVNNVPHLGNIIGCVLSADTFARYCRLRGWRTLFVCGTDEYGTATETRALQEGLTRSRRYHALHADIYTWFRISFDHFGRTTTPQQTRIAQDIFQRLLARGFLLQDTLEQLRCESCGRYLADRFVEGTCPCCGYAEARGDQCDRCGKLINAVELQNPQCKLCRGTPVVTPTQHLFLDLPKLEGRLEAWLERTWAAGEWTANARHITRTWLRDGLKPRCITRDLTWGTPVPLDGFRDKVFYVWFDAPIGYLSITANYTEHWERWWKNPEQVELYNFMAKDNVPFHSVVFPCSLLGADDNYTLVNHLIATEYLNYEDGKFSKSRGVGVFGDMAKDTGIPADVWRFYLLYLRPEGQDSAFSWADLMLKNNSELLNNLGNFINRAGMFVCKFFGGTVPAMALTAEDQRLLARVTLEMRRYHQLMERVRLRDALRCVLGISRHGNQYIQVNEPWKRIKGDERDRQRAGTVTGVAVNVAAALAALLQPFVPGVSAAIQGQLRIPPERCGLGPGLTCTLPAGHRVGTVSPLFQKLEPEQVEALRQRFGGGQVAKQVRAHRARDTTVMPLTPPNHHHTLKSFLPPVQGNLVRQLKAAQVEKAQVDTQVAKLLELKRQLALAEGRSPEVPKGKRKK
;
A
#
# COMPACT_ATOMS: atom_id res chain seq x y z
N MET A 1 45.40 21.80 -64.56
CA MET A 1 45.53 20.36 -64.81
C MET A 1 44.14 19.78 -65.08
N SER A 2 44.09 18.56 -65.61
CA SER A 2 42.99 17.82 -66.28
C SER A 2 41.53 18.00 -65.80
N PRO A 3 40.51 17.71 -66.66
CA PRO A 3 39.20 18.37 -66.55
C PRO A 3 37.98 17.45 -66.25
N SER A 4 36.85 18.08 -65.96
CA SER A 4 35.46 17.54 -66.04
C SER A 4 34.93 17.65 -67.50
N PRO A 5 33.75 17.10 -67.91
CA PRO A 5 32.59 16.54 -67.17
C PRO A 5 32.43 15.01 -67.48
N SER A 6 31.28 14.31 -67.62
CA SER A 6 29.84 14.65 -67.73
C SER A 6 28.91 13.49 -67.32
N VAL A 7 27.58 13.69 -67.48
CA VAL A 7 26.49 12.77 -67.09
C VAL A 7 25.97 11.95 -68.29
N PRO A 8 25.59 10.67 -68.12
CA PRO A 8 24.68 9.96 -69.02
C PRO A 8 23.21 9.99 -68.51
N SER A 9 22.25 10.17 -69.42
CA SER A 9 20.80 10.17 -69.14
C SER A 9 20.18 8.77 -69.33
N PRO A 10 18.93 8.50 -68.87
CA PRO A 10 18.51 7.14 -68.54
C PRO A 10 17.95 6.30 -69.71
N PRO A 11 17.96 4.96 -69.60
CA PRO A 11 17.17 4.08 -70.47
C PRO A 11 15.67 4.21 -70.20
N GLN A 12 14.86 4.00 -71.23
CA GLN A 12 13.40 4.11 -71.18
C GLN A 12 12.71 2.83 -70.70
N CYS A 13 11.44 2.93 -70.29
CA CYS A 13 10.63 1.81 -69.80
C CYS A 13 10.42 0.71 -70.86
N PRO A 14 10.55 -0.58 -70.49
CA PRO A 14 9.93 -1.67 -71.23
C PRO A 14 8.40 -1.53 -71.24
N GLN A 15 7.76 -1.95 -72.33
CA GLN A 15 6.30 -2.04 -72.44
C GLN A 15 5.76 -3.27 -71.70
N SER A 16 4.44 -3.28 -71.46
CA SER A 16 3.72 -4.34 -70.75
C SER A 16 3.79 -5.71 -71.45
N PRO A 17 4.04 -6.82 -70.71
CA PRO A 17 3.86 -8.19 -71.22
C PRO A 17 2.40 -8.52 -71.62
N PRO A 18 2.17 -9.54 -72.46
CA PRO A 18 0.89 -9.79 -73.11
C PRO A 18 -0.12 -10.59 -72.26
N VAL A 19 -1.38 -10.56 -72.73
CA VAL A 19 -2.53 -11.28 -72.17
C VAL A 19 -2.39 -12.81 -72.38
N PRO A 20 -2.55 -13.65 -71.32
CA PRO A 20 -2.65 -15.11 -71.46
C PRO A 20 -4.05 -15.56 -71.95
N PRO A 21 -4.15 -16.76 -72.58
CA PRO A 21 -5.28 -17.09 -73.47
C PRO A 21 -6.57 -17.58 -72.80
N SER A 22 -7.60 -17.73 -73.62
CA SER A 22 -8.98 -18.09 -73.28
C SER A 22 -9.18 -19.52 -72.74
N VAL A 23 -10.24 -19.66 -71.92
CA VAL A 23 -10.66 -20.87 -71.19
C VAL A 23 -11.18 -22.00 -72.10
N PRO A 24 -10.84 -23.28 -71.84
CA PRO A 24 -11.57 -24.44 -72.36
C PRO A 24 -12.77 -24.82 -71.47
N HIS A 25 -13.92 -25.14 -72.08
CA HIS A 25 -15.21 -25.41 -71.43
C HIS A 25 -15.45 -26.89 -71.04
N VAL A 26 -16.61 -27.13 -70.39
CA VAL A 26 -17.43 -28.37 -70.29
C VAL A 26 -17.22 -29.20 -68.99
N PRO A 27 -18.27 -29.75 -68.31
CA PRO A 27 -19.73 -29.72 -68.56
C PRO A 27 -20.60 -29.07 -67.44
N VAL A 28 -21.93 -29.11 -67.64
CA VAL A 28 -23.05 -28.72 -66.76
C VAL A 28 -24.16 -29.79 -66.97
N SER A 29 -25.03 -30.23 -66.05
CA SER A 29 -25.61 -29.73 -64.77
C SER A 29 -25.69 -30.92 -63.74
N PRO A 30 -26.53 -31.02 -62.67
CA PRO A 30 -27.64 -30.17 -62.18
C PRO A 30 -27.58 -29.74 -60.69
N VAL A 31 -28.55 -28.90 -60.29
CA VAL A 31 -28.78 -28.44 -58.90
C VAL A 31 -29.84 -29.31 -58.20
N PRO A 32 -29.60 -29.73 -56.94
CA PRO A 32 -30.67 -29.64 -55.93
C PRO A 32 -30.21 -29.31 -54.48
N LEU A 33 -30.96 -28.40 -53.84
CA LEU A 33 -31.36 -28.33 -52.41
C LEU A 33 -30.33 -28.46 -51.26
N CYS A 34 -30.55 -27.69 -50.19
CA CYS A 34 -29.75 -27.70 -48.95
C CYS A 34 -30.04 -28.93 -48.06
N PRO A 35 -29.00 -29.60 -47.52
CA PRO A 35 -29.12 -30.50 -46.37
C PRO A 35 -28.82 -29.79 -45.03
N GLN A 36 -29.12 -30.48 -43.91
CA GLN A 36 -29.07 -29.95 -42.54
C GLN A 36 -27.69 -30.15 -41.86
N CYS A 37 -27.52 -29.58 -40.66
CA CYS A 37 -26.30 -29.73 -39.85
C CYS A 37 -26.08 -31.20 -39.41
N PRO A 38 -24.83 -31.71 -39.40
CA PRO A 38 -24.55 -33.06 -38.91
C PRO A 38 -24.69 -33.15 -37.38
N HIS A 39 -25.33 -34.22 -36.90
CA HIS A 39 -25.30 -34.58 -35.48
C HIS A 39 -23.95 -35.19 -35.08
N VAL A 40 -23.49 -34.87 -33.87
CA VAL A 40 -22.29 -35.49 -33.27
C VAL A 40 -22.65 -36.87 -32.69
N PRO A 41 -21.85 -37.93 -32.90
CA PRO A 41 -22.09 -39.25 -32.31
C PRO A 41 -21.93 -39.26 -30.78
N VAL A 42 -22.73 -40.08 -30.09
CA VAL A 42 -22.68 -40.24 -28.63
C VAL A 42 -22.67 -41.72 -28.24
N SER A 43 -21.61 -42.17 -27.56
CA SER A 43 -21.56 -43.26 -26.55
C SER A 43 -20.11 -43.62 -26.19
N PRO A 44 -19.83 -44.23 -25.02
CA PRO A 44 -20.66 -44.39 -23.81
C PRO A 44 -20.06 -43.68 -22.57
N MET A 45 -20.83 -43.64 -21.47
CA MET A 45 -20.38 -43.15 -20.15
C MET A 45 -20.73 -44.17 -19.06
N SER A 46 -19.77 -44.54 -18.21
CA SER A 46 -19.97 -45.24 -16.92
C SER A 46 -18.65 -45.35 -16.15
N PRO A 47 -18.64 -45.35 -14.80
CA PRO A 47 -19.56 -44.66 -13.89
C PRO A 47 -18.82 -43.69 -12.94
N VAL A 48 -19.54 -42.74 -12.33
CA VAL A 48 -19.02 -41.90 -11.23
C VAL A 48 -19.98 -41.97 -10.05
N SER A 49 -19.48 -42.36 -8.88
CA SER A 49 -20.25 -42.39 -7.63
C SER A 49 -20.43 -40.97 -7.05
N PRO A 50 -21.57 -40.67 -6.38
CA PRO A 50 -21.96 -39.28 -6.10
C PRO A 50 -21.37 -38.71 -4.81
N CYS A 51 -21.08 -37.40 -4.82
CA CYS A 51 -21.03 -36.57 -3.61
C CYS A 51 -22.35 -35.77 -3.48
N PRO A 52 -22.79 -35.43 -2.25
CA PRO A 52 -24.15 -34.95 -1.99
C PRO A 52 -24.38 -33.46 -2.32
N SER A 53 -25.60 -33.15 -2.76
CA SER A 53 -26.10 -31.79 -2.96
C SER A 53 -26.77 -31.23 -1.68
N PRO A 54 -26.79 -29.89 -1.47
CA PRO A 54 -27.54 -29.27 -0.38
C PRO A 54 -29.06 -29.35 -0.60
N PRO A 55 -29.88 -29.31 0.47
CA PRO A 55 -31.34 -29.43 0.38
C PRO A 55 -32.00 -28.18 -0.23
N VAL A 56 -33.05 -28.41 -1.03
CA VAL A 56 -33.91 -27.38 -1.64
C VAL A 56 -35.27 -27.38 -0.95
N SER A 57 -35.84 -26.20 -0.67
CA SER A 57 -37.16 -26.04 -0.06
C SER A 57 -38.29 -26.31 -1.08
N PRO A 58 -39.44 -26.90 -0.68
CA PRO A 58 -40.51 -27.27 -1.60
C PRO A 58 -41.36 -26.09 -2.09
N SER A 59 -42.00 -26.28 -3.26
CA SER A 59 -42.92 -25.36 -3.95
C SER A 59 -44.22 -26.10 -4.37
N VAL A 60 -45.03 -25.53 -5.28
CA VAL A 60 -46.32 -26.05 -5.88
C VAL A 60 -47.58 -25.66 -5.07
N PRO A 61 -48.78 -25.38 -5.68
CA PRO A 61 -49.21 -25.38 -7.09
C PRO A 61 -49.63 -23.98 -7.64
N SER A 62 -50.42 -23.90 -8.72
CA SER A 62 -50.84 -22.66 -9.42
C SER A 62 -52.21 -22.78 -10.13
N ALA A 63 -52.72 -21.64 -10.66
CA ALA A 63 -53.89 -21.43 -11.54
C ALA A 63 -55.30 -21.38 -10.88
N PRO A 64 -56.32 -20.75 -11.53
CA PRO A 64 -56.35 -20.00 -12.80
C PRO A 64 -56.77 -18.50 -12.65
N MET A 65 -57.02 -17.78 -13.77
CA MET A 65 -57.42 -16.36 -13.79
C MET A 65 -58.95 -16.14 -13.87
N SER A 66 -59.45 -15.04 -13.28
CA SER A 66 -60.68 -14.33 -13.69
C SER A 66 -60.63 -12.84 -13.24
N GLN A 67 -61.66 -12.03 -13.50
CA GLN A 67 -61.54 -10.57 -13.72
C GLN A 67 -62.05 -9.64 -12.58
N CYS A 68 -61.60 -8.37 -12.67
CA CYS A 68 -61.82 -7.19 -11.81
C CYS A 68 -63.27 -6.93 -11.28
N PRO A 69 -63.41 -6.15 -10.18
CA PRO A 69 -63.51 -4.68 -10.30
C PRO A 69 -62.62 -3.87 -9.32
N GLN A 70 -62.88 -2.56 -9.18
CA GLN A 70 -61.93 -1.52 -8.70
C GLN A 70 -62.12 -1.05 -7.24
N CYS A 71 -61.02 -0.59 -6.63
CA CYS A 71 -60.84 0.43 -5.56
C CYS A 71 -61.85 0.53 -4.38
N PRO A 72 -61.34 0.61 -3.13
CA PRO A 72 -61.11 1.97 -2.58
C PRO A 72 -59.79 2.21 -1.81
N GLN A 73 -59.45 3.50 -1.72
CA GLN A 73 -58.53 4.25 -0.85
C GLN A 73 -57.60 3.55 0.17
N CYS A 74 -56.32 3.96 0.18
CA CYS A 74 -55.32 3.55 1.18
C CYS A 74 -55.38 4.39 2.50
N PRO A 75 -55.21 3.79 3.68
CA PRO A 75 -55.00 4.50 4.94
C PRO A 75 -53.54 5.00 5.10
N GLN A 76 -53.34 5.98 6.00
CA GLN A 76 -52.06 6.68 6.23
C GLN A 76 -51.16 5.99 7.26
N CYS A 77 -49.85 6.24 7.18
CA CYS A 77 -48.89 5.85 8.22
C CYS A 77 -48.93 6.81 9.44
N PRO A 78 -48.69 6.33 10.68
CA PRO A 78 -48.78 7.16 11.88
C PRO A 78 -47.59 8.12 12.07
N HIS A 79 -47.84 9.24 12.75
CA HIS A 79 -46.84 10.27 13.07
C HIS A 79 -45.90 9.87 14.22
N VAL A 80 -44.65 10.37 14.17
CA VAL A 80 -43.71 10.42 15.30
C VAL A 80 -43.79 11.81 15.95
N PRO A 81 -43.91 11.94 17.29
CA PRO A 81 -44.09 13.23 17.95
C PRO A 81 -42.79 14.05 18.10
N VAL A 82 -42.95 15.37 18.18
CA VAL A 82 -41.86 16.35 18.30
C VAL A 82 -41.48 16.58 19.78
N SER A 83 -40.19 16.72 20.07
CA SER A 83 -39.67 17.10 21.40
C SER A 83 -39.59 18.63 21.56
N PRO A 84 -39.95 19.21 22.73
CA PRO A 84 -40.02 20.66 22.93
C PRO A 84 -38.64 21.33 23.16
N SER A 85 -38.58 22.63 22.92
CA SER A 85 -37.40 23.48 23.17
C SER A 85 -37.27 23.89 24.64
N PRO A 86 -36.04 24.09 25.18
CA PRO A 86 -35.83 24.60 26.52
C PRO A 86 -36.10 26.13 26.63
N PRO A 87 -36.50 26.65 27.80
CA PRO A 87 -36.76 28.07 28.04
C PRO A 87 -35.48 28.90 28.23
N SER A 88 -35.63 30.23 28.31
CA SER A 88 -34.52 31.19 28.48
C SER A 88 -34.73 32.11 29.69
N VAL A 89 -33.63 32.40 30.41
CA VAL A 89 -33.52 33.32 31.57
C VAL A 89 -32.05 33.84 31.65
N PRO A 90 -31.70 34.88 32.46
CA PRO A 90 -30.96 36.04 31.93
C PRO A 90 -29.47 36.14 32.38
N SER A 91 -28.87 37.32 32.26
CA SER A 91 -27.40 37.53 32.24
C SER A 91 -26.80 38.33 33.41
N ALA A 92 -25.55 37.98 33.75
CA ALA A 92 -24.51 38.79 34.45
C ALA A 92 -24.70 39.06 35.97
N PRO A 93 -23.67 39.55 36.71
CA PRO A 93 -22.27 39.84 36.35
C PRO A 93 -21.15 39.27 37.30
N MET A 94 -19.89 39.32 36.83
CA MET A 94 -18.56 39.44 37.53
C MET A 94 -18.35 38.81 38.94
N SER A 95 -17.27 38.04 39.22
CA SER A 95 -15.90 38.58 39.40
C SER A 95 -14.87 37.54 39.93
N GLN A 96 -13.57 37.86 39.78
CA GLN A 96 -12.37 37.43 40.57
C GLN A 96 -11.93 35.94 40.67
N CYS A 97 -10.60 35.77 40.67
CA CYS A 97 -9.82 34.59 41.10
C CYS A 97 -9.23 34.88 42.52
N PRO A 98 -8.52 33.97 43.24
CA PRO A 98 -7.94 32.68 42.82
C PRO A 98 -8.06 31.53 43.88
N CYS A 99 -7.12 30.56 43.82
CA CYS A 99 -6.78 29.52 44.80
C CYS A 99 -7.44 28.12 44.68
N VAL A 100 -6.73 27.14 45.24
CA VAL A 100 -6.91 25.68 45.04
C VAL A 100 -7.45 25.03 46.32
N PRO A 101 -8.34 24.03 46.19
CA PRO A 101 -8.20 22.84 47.04
C PRO A 101 -8.41 21.49 46.32
N SER A 102 -7.68 20.50 46.83
CA SER A 102 -7.96 19.05 46.95
C SER A 102 -9.09 18.40 46.13
N ALA A 103 -8.75 17.32 45.40
CA ALA A 103 -9.71 16.43 44.75
C ALA A 103 -10.32 15.38 45.72
N PRO A 104 -11.64 15.14 45.68
CA PRO A 104 -12.31 14.00 46.34
C PRO A 104 -12.41 12.76 45.42
N VAL A 105 -12.83 11.63 45.98
CA VAL A 105 -12.95 10.31 45.29
C VAL A 105 -14.41 9.84 45.24
N SER A 106 -14.88 9.44 44.06
CA SER A 106 -16.15 8.69 43.85
C SER A 106 -16.10 7.97 42.49
N LEU A 107 -16.10 6.63 42.44
CA LEU A 107 -17.26 5.70 42.43
C LEU A 107 -17.81 5.41 41.02
N CYS A 108 -17.91 4.11 40.68
CA CYS A 108 -18.60 3.59 39.49
C CYS A 108 -20.02 3.12 39.84
N PRO A 109 -21.00 3.23 38.92
CA PRO A 109 -22.35 2.69 39.12
C PRO A 109 -22.45 1.18 38.80
N GLN A 110 -23.41 0.50 39.43
CA GLN A 110 -23.81 -0.90 39.18
C GLN A 110 -25.26 -1.00 38.69
N CYS A 111 -25.65 -2.16 38.14
CA CYS A 111 -27.02 -2.44 37.67
C CYS A 111 -27.92 -3.08 38.77
N PRO A 112 -29.26 -2.96 38.68
CA PRO A 112 -30.21 -3.43 39.70
C PRO A 112 -30.64 -4.91 39.54
N SER A 113 -31.41 -5.44 40.50
CA SER A 113 -31.81 -6.87 40.63
C SER A 113 -33.09 -7.08 41.48
N VAL A 114 -33.47 -8.36 41.73
CA VAL A 114 -34.57 -8.92 42.59
C VAL A 114 -36.03 -8.57 42.19
N PRO A 115 -37.10 -9.31 42.64
CA PRO A 115 -37.21 -10.30 43.73
C PRO A 115 -37.77 -11.72 43.35
N SER A 116 -38.17 -12.55 44.33
CA SER A 116 -38.47 -13.99 44.19
C SER A 116 -39.47 -14.55 45.25
N ALA A 117 -39.84 -15.84 45.12
CA ALA A 117 -40.50 -16.76 46.10
C ALA A 117 -42.07 -16.88 46.07
N PRO A 118 -42.69 -17.97 46.63
CA PRO A 118 -42.17 -19.29 47.03
C PRO A 118 -42.94 -20.57 46.55
N MET A 119 -42.20 -21.68 46.58
CA MET A 119 -42.53 -23.14 46.58
C MET A 119 -43.96 -23.69 46.43
N SER A 120 -44.12 -24.59 45.44
CA SER A 120 -44.73 -25.93 45.57
C SER A 120 -44.45 -26.77 44.29
N GLN A 121 -44.25 -28.10 44.29
CA GLN A 121 -43.83 -29.00 45.39
C GLN A 121 -42.84 -30.09 44.90
N CYS A 122 -43.28 -31.31 44.55
CA CYS A 122 -42.44 -32.45 44.13
C CYS A 122 -43.28 -33.60 43.53
N PRO A 123 -42.68 -34.66 42.92
CA PRO A 123 -41.26 -34.87 42.55
C PRO A 123 -41.14 -35.05 40.99
N GLN A 124 -40.14 -35.62 40.31
CA GLN A 124 -38.91 -36.40 40.60
C GLN A 124 -37.73 -35.93 39.69
N CYS A 125 -36.66 -36.74 39.63
CA CYS A 125 -35.49 -36.74 38.74
C CYS A 125 -34.42 -35.66 38.97
N PRO A 126 -33.17 -36.03 39.37
CA PRO A 126 -32.23 -35.05 39.93
C PRO A 126 -31.23 -34.44 38.94
N GLN A 127 -31.22 -33.11 38.93
CA GLN A 127 -30.02 -32.27 39.04
C GLN A 127 -28.89 -32.38 38.00
N CYS A 128 -28.84 -31.39 37.12
CA CYS A 128 -27.56 -30.81 36.68
C CYS A 128 -27.00 -29.90 37.79
N PRO A 129 -25.68 -29.77 37.91
CA PRO A 129 -25.03 -28.55 38.41
C PRO A 129 -24.22 -27.84 37.31
N HIS A 130 -24.20 -26.51 37.33
CA HIS A 130 -23.26 -25.72 36.54
C HIS A 130 -21.81 -25.97 36.96
N VAL A 131 -20.88 -25.95 36.00
CA VAL A 131 -19.43 -26.00 36.21
C VAL A 131 -18.81 -24.71 35.65
N PRO A 132 -17.82 -24.08 36.32
CA PRO A 132 -17.38 -22.72 36.01
C PRO A 132 -16.32 -22.65 34.89
N VAL A 133 -15.81 -21.45 34.64
CA VAL A 133 -14.57 -21.20 33.86
C VAL A 133 -13.36 -21.18 34.80
N PRO A 134 -12.41 -22.13 34.69
CA PRO A 134 -11.10 -22.02 35.32
C PRO A 134 -9.95 -21.84 34.31
N SER A 135 -8.86 -21.29 34.83
CA SER A 135 -7.52 -21.17 34.24
C SER A 135 -7.07 -22.38 33.41
N VAL A 136 -6.52 -22.13 32.21
CA VAL A 136 -5.76 -23.14 31.44
C VAL A 136 -4.39 -23.36 32.08
N ALA A 137 -4.35 -24.24 33.08
CA ALA A 137 -3.17 -24.98 33.45
C ALA A 137 -3.38 -26.43 32.99
N MET A 138 -2.58 -26.91 32.02
CA MET A 138 -2.68 -28.29 31.53
C MET A 138 -2.17 -29.27 32.59
N SER A 139 -3.09 -29.81 33.39
CA SER A 139 -2.83 -30.93 34.28
C SER A 139 -2.88 -32.23 33.48
N LEU A 140 -1.71 -32.73 33.07
CA LEU A 140 -1.56 -34.05 32.41
C LEU A 140 -1.72 -35.19 33.42
N CYS A 141 -2.92 -35.34 33.98
CA CYS A 141 -3.33 -36.53 34.72
C CYS A 141 -4.16 -37.45 33.82
N PRO A 142 -3.98 -38.78 33.88
CA PRO A 142 -4.90 -39.70 33.23
C PRO A 142 -6.29 -39.57 33.88
N GLN A 143 -7.31 -39.39 33.03
CA GLN A 143 -8.72 -39.51 33.39
C GLN A 143 -9.34 -40.64 32.56
N ASP A 144 -10.38 -41.28 33.07
CA ASP A 144 -11.00 -42.46 32.43
C ASP A 144 -11.73 -42.13 31.11
N ALA A 145 -11.87 -40.84 30.77
CA ALA A 145 -12.38 -40.34 29.49
C ALA A 145 -11.48 -39.18 28.99
N ALA A 146 -11.16 -39.18 27.69
CA ALA A 146 -10.26 -38.19 27.06
C ALA A 146 -11.00 -37.36 26.01
N SER A 147 -10.56 -36.11 25.85
CA SER A 147 -11.49 -34.97 25.74
C SER A 147 -11.71 -34.39 24.34
N VAL A 148 -11.47 -35.15 23.27
CA VAL A 148 -11.25 -34.68 21.88
C VAL A 148 -10.00 -33.81 21.74
N ALA A 149 -9.77 -32.84 22.63
CA ALA A 149 -8.53 -32.08 22.70
C ALA A 149 -7.32 -33.01 22.91
N ASP A 150 -7.43 -34.05 23.75
CA ASP A 150 -6.39 -35.07 23.90
C ASP A 150 -6.08 -35.78 22.58
N VAL A 151 -7.09 -36.12 21.77
CA VAL A 151 -6.93 -36.80 20.48
C VAL A 151 -6.26 -35.89 19.45
N VAL A 152 -6.60 -34.59 19.45
CA VAL A 152 -5.97 -33.58 18.57
C VAL A 152 -4.51 -33.34 18.96
N VAL A 153 -4.19 -33.26 20.26
CA VAL A 153 -2.82 -33.14 20.76
C VAL A 153 -2.02 -34.42 20.48
N TRP A 154 -2.61 -35.59 20.72
CA TRP A 154 -2.01 -36.89 20.42
C TRP A 154 -1.68 -37.03 18.93
N GLY A 155 -2.64 -36.75 18.03
CA GLY A 155 -2.40 -36.81 16.58
C GLY A 155 -1.37 -35.81 16.08
N SER A 156 -1.22 -34.67 16.77
CA SER A 156 -0.16 -33.68 16.49
C SER A 156 1.24 -34.13 16.95
N LEU A 157 1.31 -35.03 17.95
CA LEU A 157 2.55 -35.57 18.51
C LEU A 157 2.92 -36.95 17.96
N PHE A 158 1.95 -37.69 17.43
CA PHE A 158 2.12 -39.08 16.97
C PHE A 158 3.29 -39.28 15.99
N PRO A 159 3.50 -38.44 14.96
CA PRO A 159 4.65 -38.61 14.04
C PRO A 159 6.03 -38.38 14.67
N VAL A 160 6.09 -37.91 15.92
CA VAL A 160 7.34 -37.60 16.65
C VAL A 160 7.54 -38.54 17.84
N LEU A 161 6.45 -38.98 18.49
CA LEU A 161 6.50 -39.79 19.72
C LEU A 161 6.16 -41.28 19.50
N GLN A 162 6.02 -41.72 18.24
CA GLN A 162 5.84 -43.14 17.89
C GLN A 162 6.97 -44.02 18.45
N ASP A 163 8.23 -43.57 18.35
CA ASP A 163 9.33 -44.12 19.13
C ASP A 163 9.47 -43.38 20.46
N GLN A 164 8.84 -43.94 21.51
CA GLN A 164 8.89 -43.38 22.85
C GLN A 164 10.29 -43.42 23.49
N THR A 165 11.26 -44.17 22.96
CA THR A 165 12.61 -44.28 23.55
C THR A 165 13.40 -42.96 23.45
N SER A 166 13.06 -42.13 22.46
CA SER A 166 13.67 -40.83 22.17
C SER A 166 13.44 -39.71 23.21
N LEU A 167 12.49 -39.90 24.14
CA LEU A 167 12.10 -38.88 25.13
C LEU A 167 13.02 -38.82 26.36
N PRO A 168 13.47 -37.62 26.80
CA PRO A 168 14.13 -37.41 28.09
C PRO A 168 13.29 -37.87 29.28
N SER A 169 13.96 -38.37 30.33
CA SER A 169 13.33 -38.86 31.57
C SER A 169 12.47 -37.82 32.30
N GLU A 170 12.78 -36.53 32.13
CA GLU A 170 12.04 -35.39 32.68
C GLU A 170 10.59 -35.30 32.15
N LEU A 171 10.28 -35.96 31.03
CA LEU A 171 8.96 -35.95 30.38
C LEU A 171 8.15 -37.24 30.63
N GLN A 172 8.42 -37.96 31.72
CA GLN A 172 7.75 -39.23 32.06
C GLN A 172 6.21 -39.13 32.07
N VAL A 173 5.65 -38.01 32.55
CA VAL A 173 4.20 -37.75 32.57
C VAL A 173 3.61 -37.63 31.15
N LEU A 174 4.35 -37.00 30.23
CA LEU A 174 3.96 -36.92 28.82
C LEU A 174 4.04 -38.30 28.16
N ARG A 175 5.07 -39.10 28.47
CA ARG A 175 5.21 -40.48 27.96
C ARG A 175 4.05 -41.37 28.44
N SER A 176 3.64 -41.28 29.72
CA SER A 176 2.51 -42.06 30.25
C SER A 176 1.16 -41.60 29.69
N TRP A 177 0.91 -40.30 29.56
CA TRP A 177 -0.30 -39.76 28.94
C TRP A 177 -0.39 -40.17 27.45
N PHE A 178 0.71 -40.01 26.71
CA PHE A 178 0.76 -40.37 25.28
C PHE A 178 0.59 -41.88 25.08
N GLY A 179 1.22 -42.71 25.91
CA GLY A 179 1.03 -44.17 25.90
C GLY A 179 -0.41 -44.57 26.22
N ALA A 180 -1.05 -43.92 27.20
CA ALA A 180 -2.45 -44.14 27.53
C ALA A 180 -3.35 -43.82 26.34
N VAL A 181 -3.29 -42.61 25.77
CA VAL A 181 -4.13 -42.19 24.63
C VAL A 181 -3.85 -43.03 23.36
N SER A 182 -2.61 -43.47 23.15
CA SER A 182 -2.25 -44.38 22.05
C SER A 182 -2.96 -45.74 22.12
N ALA A 183 -3.33 -46.20 23.33
CA ALA A 183 -4.01 -47.48 23.52
C ALA A 183 -5.51 -47.44 23.18
N TRP A 184 -6.06 -46.31 22.74
CA TRP A 184 -7.50 -46.09 22.60
C TRP A 184 -7.99 -46.46 21.20
N GLU A 185 -9.20 -47.01 21.09
CA GLU A 185 -9.72 -47.54 19.82
C GLU A 185 -9.72 -46.53 18.65
N PRO A 186 -10.18 -45.27 18.80
CA PRO A 186 -10.09 -44.29 17.71
C PRO A 186 -8.65 -43.95 17.32
N CYS A 187 -7.74 -43.91 18.30
CA CYS A 187 -6.33 -43.57 18.08
C CYS A 187 -5.58 -44.74 17.42
N ARG A 188 -5.85 -45.98 17.83
CA ARG A 188 -5.34 -47.20 17.18
C ARG A 188 -5.86 -47.35 15.75
N ALA A 189 -7.14 -47.06 15.52
CA ALA A 189 -7.73 -47.06 14.17
C ALA A 189 -7.08 -45.97 13.28
N ALA A 190 -6.86 -44.77 13.80
CA ALA A 190 -6.15 -43.70 13.08
C ALA A 190 -4.68 -44.06 12.80
N ALA A 191 -3.98 -44.66 13.76
CA ALA A 191 -2.60 -45.12 13.59
C ALA A 191 -2.48 -46.21 12.51
N ALA A 192 -3.42 -47.17 12.46
CA ALA A 192 -3.45 -48.24 11.47
C ALA A 192 -3.76 -47.76 10.03
N LEU A 193 -4.22 -46.52 9.86
CA LEU A 193 -4.47 -45.89 8.55
C LEU A 193 -3.26 -45.07 8.04
N LEU A 194 -2.20 -44.94 8.83
CA LEU A 194 -0.96 -44.26 8.45
C LEU A 194 0.07 -45.32 7.99
N PRO A 195 0.69 -45.18 6.81
CA PRO A 195 1.73 -46.11 6.38
C PRO A 195 2.97 -46.02 7.30
N GLU A 196 3.70 -47.12 7.47
CA GLU A 196 4.91 -47.16 8.31
C GLU A 196 5.94 -46.11 7.86
N ALA A 197 6.07 -45.06 8.65
CA ALA A 197 7.06 -44.02 8.44
C ALA A 197 8.45 -44.57 8.78
N THR A 198 9.18 -45.01 7.75
CA THR A 198 10.61 -45.36 7.89
C THR A 198 11.37 -44.17 8.50
N PRO A 199 12.03 -44.34 9.65
CA PRO A 199 12.64 -43.22 10.36
C PRO A 199 13.81 -42.66 9.55
N ARG A 200 13.65 -41.44 9.03
CA ARG A 200 14.74 -40.68 8.41
C ARG A 200 15.73 -40.21 9.48
N THR A 201 16.60 -41.12 9.90
CA THR A 201 17.77 -40.82 10.73
C THR A 201 18.67 -39.82 10.01
N CYS A 202 19.07 -38.76 10.73
CA CYS A 202 20.16 -37.90 10.27
C CYS A 202 21.49 -38.62 10.54
N PRO A 203 22.43 -38.68 9.57
CA PRO A 203 23.71 -39.34 9.79
C PRO A 203 24.55 -38.55 10.80
N ALA A 204 24.95 -39.22 11.89
CA ALA A 204 25.94 -38.71 12.83
C ALA A 204 27.37 -38.83 12.24
N PRO A 205 28.32 -37.95 12.62
CA PRO A 205 29.72 -38.12 12.24
C PRO A 205 30.32 -39.39 12.85
N PRO A 206 31.29 -40.05 12.19
CA PRO A 206 31.88 -41.28 12.70
C PRO A 206 32.75 -41.02 13.94
N SER A 207 32.42 -41.71 15.03
CA SER A 207 33.29 -41.83 16.21
C SER A 207 34.21 -43.05 16.06
N PRO A 208 35.50 -42.98 16.46
CA PRO A 208 36.42 -44.11 16.34
C PRO A 208 36.06 -45.23 17.33
N GLY A 209 35.99 -46.47 16.83
CA GLY A 209 35.80 -47.66 17.66
C GLY A 209 37.08 -48.05 18.40
N GLY A 210 36.96 -48.47 19.66
CA GLY A 210 38.10 -48.93 20.47
C GLY A 210 38.52 -50.36 20.13
N GLY A 211 39.79 -50.55 19.79
CA GLY A 211 40.48 -51.84 19.91
C GLY A 211 41.00 -52.05 21.34
N GLY A 212 41.07 -53.31 21.80
CA GLY A 212 41.40 -53.63 23.19
C GLY A 212 42.88 -53.41 23.57
N ALA A 213 43.12 -53.16 24.86
CA ALA A 213 44.45 -53.26 25.47
C ALA A 213 44.91 -54.73 25.58
N PRO A 214 46.22 -54.98 25.67
CA PRO A 214 46.78 -55.24 27.01
C PRO A 214 48.15 -54.59 27.25
N GLY A 215 48.59 -54.57 28.52
CA GLY A 215 49.96 -54.22 28.90
C GLY A 215 50.04 -53.19 30.03
N GLU A 216 50.42 -53.64 31.23
CA GLU A 216 50.68 -52.74 32.37
C GLU A 216 52.09 -52.15 32.30
N ALA A 217 52.22 -50.83 32.48
CA ALA A 217 53.44 -50.20 32.99
C ALA A 217 53.15 -48.81 33.58
N ALA A 218 53.50 -48.62 34.85
CA ALA A 218 53.65 -47.33 35.52
C ALA A 218 55.10 -47.28 36.09
N PRO A 219 55.59 -46.18 36.73
CA PRO A 219 54.92 -44.91 37.02
C PRO A 219 55.76 -43.63 36.77
N GLY A 220 55.09 -42.47 36.86
CA GLY A 220 55.68 -41.26 37.47
C GLY A 220 56.48 -40.31 36.57
N GLY A 221 56.96 -39.23 37.20
CA GLY A 221 57.82 -38.20 36.59
C GLY A 221 57.07 -37.02 35.98
N ALA A 222 56.88 -35.94 36.75
CA ALA A 222 56.47 -34.65 36.19
C ALA A 222 57.65 -33.99 35.46
N ALA A 223 57.43 -33.51 34.23
CA ALA A 223 58.42 -32.77 33.44
C ALA A 223 57.95 -31.33 33.21
N ALA A 224 58.82 -30.35 33.47
CA ALA A 224 58.54 -28.95 33.20
C ALA A 224 58.78 -28.60 31.71
N PRO A 225 58.02 -27.66 31.13
CA PRO A 225 58.20 -27.23 29.74
C PRO A 225 59.31 -26.17 29.61
N LEU A 226 59.92 -26.05 28.43
CA LEU A 226 60.26 -24.75 27.79
C LEU A 226 60.89 -24.91 26.40
N THR A 227 60.73 -23.88 25.55
CA THR A 227 61.30 -23.69 24.20
C THR A 227 60.85 -24.71 23.13
N TRP A 228 60.73 -24.38 21.83
CA TRP A 228 61.04 -23.14 21.08
C TRP A 228 60.00 -22.97 19.93
N CYS A 229 59.39 -21.81 19.65
CA CYS A 229 59.21 -20.56 20.40
C CYS A 229 57.99 -19.80 19.81
N LEU A 230 57.77 -18.52 20.18
CA LEU A 230 56.73 -17.63 19.64
C LEU A 230 57.37 -16.34 19.07
N GLN A 231 56.80 -15.80 17.99
CA GLN A 231 56.80 -14.35 17.74
C GLN A 231 55.39 -13.83 17.50
N GLN A 232 54.61 -13.78 18.58
CA GLN A 232 53.59 -12.76 18.88
C GLN A 232 52.94 -13.06 20.25
N GLY A 233 53.53 -12.52 21.32
CA GLY A 233 52.82 -12.37 22.60
C GLY A 233 51.94 -11.12 22.57
N GLY A 234 50.83 -11.03 23.29
CA GLY A 234 50.15 -12.07 24.08
C GLY A 234 49.59 -11.52 25.40
N SER A 235 48.29 -11.69 25.64
CA SER A 235 47.69 -11.59 26.98
C SER A 235 46.34 -12.28 27.04
N GLN A 236 46.10 -13.00 28.13
CA GLN A 236 44.94 -13.86 28.42
C GLN A 236 43.58 -13.17 28.28
N ALA A 237 42.55 -13.96 27.94
CA ALA A 237 41.14 -13.65 28.23
C ALA A 237 40.43 -14.91 28.75
N GLY A 238 39.65 -14.76 29.83
CA GLY A 238 38.87 -15.85 30.44
C GLY A 238 37.56 -16.16 29.68
N PRO A 239 36.64 -16.94 30.29
CA PRO A 239 35.42 -17.42 29.62
C PRO A 239 34.48 -16.27 29.23
N ALA A 240 34.47 -15.90 27.94
CA ALA A 240 33.86 -14.67 27.44
C ALA A 240 32.90 -14.83 26.24
N ALA A 241 32.34 -16.02 26.03
CA ALA A 241 31.36 -16.31 24.97
C ALA A 241 29.90 -16.29 25.50
N PRO A 242 29.39 -15.11 25.88
CA PRO A 242 28.46 -14.45 24.94
C PRO A 242 28.68 -12.93 24.82
N SER A 243 29.84 -12.40 25.23
CA SER A 243 30.10 -10.95 25.29
C SER A 243 30.69 -10.33 24.01
N ALA A 244 31.16 -11.17 23.06
CA ALA A 244 31.89 -10.73 21.87
C ALA A 244 31.01 -9.95 20.86
N ALA A 245 29.75 -10.36 20.69
CA ALA A 245 28.81 -9.79 19.71
C ALA A 245 28.36 -8.34 20.01
N TRP A 246 28.88 -7.72 21.07
CA TRP A 246 28.58 -6.34 21.47
C TRP A 246 29.39 -5.30 20.67
N ARG A 247 30.61 -5.64 20.22
CA ARG A 247 31.65 -4.62 19.91
C ARG A 247 31.78 -4.20 18.45
N SER A 248 31.29 -4.99 17.49
CA SER A 248 31.43 -4.72 16.04
C SER A 248 30.25 -3.92 15.49
N GLY A 249 30.34 -2.59 15.52
CA GLY A 249 29.35 -1.71 14.89
C GLY A 249 29.54 -1.58 13.39
N HIS A 250 28.46 -1.66 12.61
CA HIS A 250 28.50 -1.47 11.15
C HIS A 250 28.16 -0.02 10.79
N GLY A 251 29.14 0.73 10.26
CA GLY A 251 29.01 2.17 10.02
C GLY A 251 29.89 2.73 8.89
N ALA A 252 30.17 1.94 7.84
CA ALA A 252 30.91 2.42 6.68
C ALA A 252 30.00 3.18 5.70
N ALA A 253 30.44 4.36 5.22
CA ALA A 253 29.75 5.09 4.16
C ALA A 253 29.77 4.27 2.85
N ARG A 254 28.60 4.04 2.26
CA ARG A 254 28.47 3.28 1.02
C ARG A 254 28.82 4.15 -0.19
N ALA A 255 29.67 3.64 -1.07
CA ALA A 255 29.91 4.25 -2.38
C ALA A 255 28.60 4.26 -3.20
N MET A 256 28.40 5.36 -3.93
CA MET A 256 27.28 5.56 -4.85
C MET A 256 27.82 5.56 -6.28
N PRO A 257 27.13 4.92 -7.26
CA PRO A 257 25.90 4.15 -7.11
C PRO A 257 26.14 2.77 -6.45
N PRO A 258 25.18 2.21 -5.69
CA PRO A 258 25.27 0.85 -5.20
C PRO A 258 25.18 -0.13 -6.38
N LEU A 259 26.18 -1.00 -6.50
CA LEU A 259 26.20 -2.11 -7.46
C LEU A 259 26.09 -3.46 -6.71
N PRO A 260 25.65 -4.54 -7.38
CA PRO A 260 25.61 -5.86 -6.78
C PRO A 260 27.01 -6.38 -6.46
N VAL A 261 27.14 -7.03 -5.30
CA VAL A 261 28.37 -7.68 -4.84
C VAL A 261 28.11 -9.18 -4.78
N GLU A 262 29.02 -9.95 -5.36
CA GLU A 262 28.93 -11.41 -5.38
C GLU A 262 29.05 -11.98 -3.96
N GLY A 263 28.19 -12.95 -3.64
CA GLY A 263 28.09 -13.55 -2.31
C GLY A 263 27.38 -12.67 -1.25
N GLU A 264 27.09 -11.39 -1.53
CA GLU A 264 26.15 -10.59 -0.75
C GLU A 264 24.73 -10.69 -1.32
N ARG A 265 23.71 -10.50 -0.46
CA ARG A 265 22.30 -10.43 -0.93
C ARG A 265 22.05 -9.08 -1.60
N ASN A 266 21.76 -9.09 -2.91
CA ASN A 266 21.49 -7.89 -3.70
C ASN A 266 20.00 -7.76 -4.01
N VAL A 267 19.36 -6.74 -3.46
CA VAL A 267 17.91 -6.53 -3.53
C VAL A 267 17.61 -5.29 -4.39
N LEU A 268 17.04 -5.54 -5.56
CA LEU A 268 16.55 -4.52 -6.48
C LEU A 268 15.07 -4.26 -6.18
N ILE A 269 14.70 -3.01 -5.95
CA ILE A 269 13.35 -2.63 -5.56
C ILE A 269 12.83 -1.59 -6.54
N THR A 270 11.64 -1.84 -7.09
CA THR A 270 10.89 -0.82 -7.83
C THR A 270 9.55 -0.52 -7.16
N SER A 271 9.14 0.73 -7.24
CA SER A 271 7.75 1.13 -7.12
C SER A 271 7.18 1.32 -8.51
N ALA A 272 5.92 0.95 -8.73
CA ALA A 272 5.18 1.30 -9.94
C ALA A 272 5.32 2.80 -10.25
N LEU A 273 5.58 3.12 -11.52
CA LEU A 273 5.79 4.49 -11.99
C LEU A 273 4.46 5.26 -11.94
N PRO A 274 4.32 6.33 -11.12
CA PRO A 274 3.15 7.20 -11.17
C PRO A 274 3.03 7.95 -12.50
N TYR A 275 1.84 7.92 -13.09
CA TYR A 275 1.47 8.79 -14.21
C TYR A 275 1.62 10.27 -13.85
N VAL A 276 2.49 10.97 -14.58
CA VAL A 276 2.89 12.36 -14.31
C VAL A 276 1.72 13.36 -14.40
N ASN A 277 0.69 13.04 -15.17
CA ASN A 277 -0.43 13.95 -15.42
C ASN A 277 -1.44 14.03 -14.25
N ASN A 278 -1.23 13.29 -13.16
CA ASN A 278 -2.13 13.23 -12.01
C ASN A 278 -1.39 13.26 -10.67
N VAL A 279 -1.64 14.32 -9.90
CA VAL A 279 -1.16 14.46 -8.51
C VAL A 279 -1.59 13.23 -7.69
N PRO A 280 -0.65 12.53 -7.02
CA PRO A 280 -0.95 11.29 -6.31
C PRO A 280 -1.79 11.57 -5.06
N HIS A 281 -2.78 10.72 -4.81
CA HIS A 281 -3.51 10.67 -3.55
C HIS A 281 -2.91 9.62 -2.60
N LEU A 282 -3.34 9.63 -1.33
CA LEU A 282 -2.78 8.72 -0.31
C LEU A 282 -2.86 7.24 -0.71
N GLY A 283 -3.85 6.86 -1.53
CA GLY A 283 -3.99 5.52 -2.08
C GLY A 283 -2.86 5.09 -3.01
N ASN A 284 -2.42 5.97 -3.92
CA ASN A 284 -1.24 5.67 -4.76
C ASN A 284 0.03 5.61 -3.91
N ILE A 285 0.10 6.46 -2.88
CA ILE A 285 1.25 6.55 -1.97
C ILE A 285 1.41 5.25 -1.18
N ILE A 286 0.36 4.74 -0.52
CA ILE A 286 0.44 3.48 0.25
C ILE A 286 0.64 2.26 -0.64
N GLY A 287 -0.07 2.15 -1.77
CA GLY A 287 -0.02 0.96 -2.62
C GLY A 287 1.34 0.74 -3.28
N CYS A 288 2.07 1.82 -3.59
CA CYS A 288 3.34 1.76 -4.31
C CYS A 288 4.50 2.31 -3.45
N VAL A 289 4.78 3.62 -3.53
CA VAL A 289 6.04 4.21 -3.06
C VAL A 289 6.31 4.05 -1.55
N LEU A 290 5.29 4.14 -0.69
CA LEU A 290 5.46 4.03 0.76
C LEU A 290 5.64 2.58 1.22
N SER A 291 4.96 1.62 0.56
CA SER A 291 5.23 0.20 0.78
C SER A 291 6.66 -0.16 0.39
N ALA A 292 7.11 0.29 -0.79
CA ALA A 292 8.45 0.05 -1.30
C ALA A 292 9.54 0.69 -0.42
N ASP A 293 9.36 1.95 0.01
CA ASP A 293 10.29 2.65 0.90
C ASP A 293 10.44 1.95 2.26
N THR A 294 9.33 1.46 2.82
CA THR A 294 9.35 0.72 4.09
C THR A 294 10.17 -0.56 3.95
N PHE A 295 10.05 -1.30 2.84
CA PHE A 295 10.88 -2.48 2.61
C PHE A 295 12.34 -2.10 2.30
N ALA A 296 12.61 -1.13 1.44
CA ALA A 296 13.96 -0.67 1.09
C ALA A 296 14.76 -0.19 2.32
N ARG A 297 14.11 0.54 3.23
CA ARG A 297 14.70 0.93 4.53
C ARG A 297 15.09 -0.28 5.37
N TYR A 298 14.23 -1.29 5.45
CA TYR A 298 14.54 -2.54 6.15
C TYR A 298 15.69 -3.32 5.52
N CYS A 299 15.74 -3.45 4.18
CA CYS A 299 16.85 -4.08 3.48
C CYS A 299 18.20 -3.40 3.78
N ARG A 300 18.24 -2.06 3.77
CA ARG A 300 19.43 -1.28 4.15
C ARG A 300 19.82 -1.49 5.61
N LEU A 301 18.87 -1.53 6.55
CA LEU A 301 19.12 -1.82 7.98
C LEU A 301 19.62 -3.25 8.24
N ARG A 302 19.27 -4.20 7.36
CA ARG A 302 19.78 -5.58 7.36
C ARG A 302 21.15 -5.74 6.70
N GLY A 303 21.75 -4.65 6.22
CA GLY A 303 23.06 -4.64 5.60
C GLY A 303 23.09 -5.16 4.16
N TRP A 304 21.95 -5.52 3.56
CA TRP A 304 21.89 -6.00 2.17
C TRP A 304 22.30 -4.91 1.19
N ARG A 305 22.77 -5.27 -0.01
CA ARG A 305 22.91 -4.31 -1.12
C ARG A 305 21.49 -3.99 -1.59
N THR A 306 21.16 -2.72 -1.70
CA THR A 306 19.79 -2.29 -2.02
C THR A 306 19.84 -1.15 -3.00
N LEU A 307 19.12 -1.29 -4.10
CA LEU A 307 18.85 -0.23 -5.06
C LEU A 307 17.33 -0.07 -5.17
N PHE A 308 16.80 1.06 -4.71
CA PHE A 308 15.38 1.41 -4.79
C PHE A 308 15.17 2.54 -5.80
N VAL A 309 14.57 2.20 -6.94
CA VAL A 309 14.31 3.13 -8.05
C VAL A 309 12.82 3.30 -8.32
N CYS A 310 12.46 4.49 -8.79
CA CYS A 310 11.14 4.83 -9.31
C CYS A 310 11.31 6.05 -10.25
N GLY A 311 10.21 6.56 -10.79
CA GLY A 311 10.20 7.75 -11.62
C GLY A 311 8.79 8.07 -12.09
N THR A 312 8.64 9.16 -12.85
CA THR A 312 7.36 9.46 -13.49
C THR A 312 7.23 8.77 -14.84
N ASP A 313 6.07 8.15 -15.07
CA ASP A 313 5.66 7.79 -16.42
C ASP A 313 4.92 8.95 -17.08
N GLU A 314 5.34 9.32 -18.29
CA GLU A 314 5.01 10.60 -18.90
C GLU A 314 4.43 10.49 -20.32
N TYR A 315 4.44 9.31 -20.93
CA TYR A 315 4.02 9.14 -22.33
C TYR A 315 2.51 8.88 -22.48
N GLY A 316 2.06 8.86 -23.74
CA GLY A 316 0.68 8.52 -24.10
C GLY A 316 -0.32 9.68 -24.08
N THR A 317 -1.51 9.42 -24.63
CA THR A 317 -2.53 10.44 -24.94
C THR A 317 -2.97 11.24 -23.72
N ALA A 318 -2.94 10.67 -22.53
CA ALA A 318 -3.41 11.32 -21.31
C ALA A 318 -2.48 12.48 -20.88
N THR A 319 -1.20 12.44 -21.25
CA THR A 319 -0.28 13.58 -21.11
C THR A 319 -0.51 14.62 -22.20
N GLU A 320 -0.67 14.21 -23.48
CA GLU A 320 -1.00 15.14 -24.58
C GLU A 320 -2.31 15.90 -24.32
N THR A 321 -3.34 15.21 -23.83
CA THR A 321 -4.65 15.81 -23.51
C THR A 321 -4.51 16.89 -22.42
N ARG A 322 -3.76 16.59 -21.35
CA ARG A 322 -3.56 17.53 -20.24
C ARG A 322 -2.65 18.70 -20.65
N ALA A 323 -1.60 18.41 -21.42
CA ALA A 323 -0.73 19.42 -22.03
C ALA A 323 -1.53 20.43 -22.86
N LEU A 324 -2.45 19.95 -23.70
CA LEU A 324 -3.34 20.80 -24.49
C LEU A 324 -4.32 21.61 -23.61
N GLN A 325 -4.93 20.97 -22.60
CA GLN A 325 -5.86 21.64 -21.67
C GLN A 325 -5.21 22.72 -20.81
N GLU A 326 -3.94 22.56 -20.43
CA GLU A 326 -3.20 23.52 -19.61
C GLU A 326 -2.38 24.53 -20.44
N GLY A 327 -2.40 24.42 -21.78
CA GLY A 327 -1.63 25.30 -22.67
C GLY A 327 -0.10 25.10 -22.60
N LEU A 328 0.37 23.93 -22.16
CA LEU A 328 1.77 23.65 -21.87
C LEU A 328 2.34 22.58 -22.82
N THR A 329 3.45 22.86 -23.48
CA THR A 329 4.12 21.97 -24.45
C THR A 329 4.89 20.80 -23.80
N ARG A 330 4.17 19.94 -23.06
CA ARG A 330 4.64 18.81 -22.23
C ARG A 330 5.43 19.27 -20.98
N SER A 331 4.79 19.18 -19.80
CA SER A 331 5.29 19.86 -18.59
C SER A 331 6.37 19.08 -17.81
N ARG A 332 7.52 19.72 -17.55
CA ARG A 332 8.48 19.30 -16.50
C ARG A 332 7.93 19.49 -15.07
N ARG A 333 6.97 20.41 -14.90
CA ARG A 333 6.40 20.85 -13.61
C ARG A 333 5.86 19.70 -12.75
N TYR A 334 5.15 18.76 -13.38
CA TYR A 334 4.54 17.65 -12.65
C TYR A 334 5.55 16.63 -12.12
N HIS A 335 6.67 16.38 -12.81
CA HIS A 335 7.73 15.52 -12.27
C HIS A 335 8.31 16.09 -10.96
N ALA A 336 8.61 17.39 -10.95
CA ALA A 336 9.05 18.09 -9.74
C ALA A 336 8.00 17.99 -8.62
N LEU A 337 6.71 18.19 -8.93
CA LEU A 337 5.63 18.06 -7.94
C LEU A 337 5.56 16.65 -7.32
N HIS A 338 5.80 15.58 -8.08
CA HIS A 338 5.86 14.23 -7.54
C HIS A 338 7.10 14.05 -6.65
N ALA A 339 8.26 14.54 -7.08
CA ALA A 339 9.49 14.52 -6.28
C ALA A 339 9.34 15.29 -4.95
N ASP A 340 8.71 16.47 -4.96
CA ASP A 340 8.42 17.28 -3.76
C ASP A 340 7.52 16.51 -2.77
N ILE A 341 6.44 15.90 -3.27
CA ILE A 341 5.51 15.10 -2.47
C ILE A 341 6.25 13.91 -1.84
N TYR A 342 6.99 13.14 -2.64
CA TYR A 342 7.71 11.96 -2.14
C TYR A 342 8.84 12.33 -1.18
N THR A 343 9.51 13.46 -1.40
CA THR A 343 10.50 14.03 -0.45
C THR A 343 9.83 14.40 0.88
N TRP A 344 8.67 15.07 0.86
CA TRP A 344 7.92 15.40 2.08
C TRP A 344 7.44 14.15 2.83
N PHE A 345 6.95 13.14 2.10
CA PHE A 345 6.63 11.79 2.63
C PHE A 345 7.87 10.96 3.03
N ARG A 346 9.08 11.52 2.93
CA ARG A 346 10.37 10.90 3.29
C ARG A 346 10.64 9.58 2.56
N ILE A 347 10.20 9.47 1.30
CA ILE A 347 10.49 8.33 0.43
C ILE A 347 11.98 8.40 0.03
N SER A 348 12.72 7.32 0.30
CA SER A 348 14.17 7.24 0.13
C SER A 348 14.56 6.42 -1.11
N PHE A 349 14.15 6.89 -2.28
CA PHE A 349 14.70 6.40 -3.55
C PHE A 349 16.22 6.65 -3.59
N ASP A 350 16.98 5.72 -4.16
CA ASP A 350 18.38 5.99 -4.54
C ASP A 350 18.43 6.77 -5.86
N HIS A 351 17.42 6.61 -6.73
CA HIS A 351 17.18 7.48 -7.88
C HIS A 351 15.69 7.60 -8.22
N PHE A 352 15.23 8.81 -8.56
CA PHE A 352 13.87 9.10 -9.02
C PHE A 352 13.90 9.72 -10.43
N GLY A 353 13.72 8.88 -11.46
CA GLY A 353 13.91 9.24 -12.86
C GLY A 353 12.61 9.53 -13.63
N ARG A 354 12.66 9.37 -14.96
CA ARG A 354 11.58 9.72 -15.91
C ARG A 354 11.62 8.79 -17.13
N THR A 355 10.47 8.45 -17.71
CA THR A 355 10.43 7.69 -18.99
C THR A 355 10.84 8.54 -20.21
N THR A 356 10.83 9.86 -20.11
CA THR A 356 11.17 10.80 -21.21
C THR A 356 12.68 11.04 -21.39
N THR A 357 13.46 9.97 -21.59
CA THR A 357 14.94 10.03 -21.71
C THR A 357 15.49 9.30 -22.94
N PRO A 358 16.68 9.67 -23.47
CA PRO A 358 17.30 8.94 -24.57
C PRO A 358 17.60 7.47 -24.26
N GLN A 359 17.88 7.12 -23.00
CA GLN A 359 18.09 5.73 -22.59
C GLN A 359 16.80 4.91 -22.66
N GLN A 360 15.62 5.52 -22.40
CA GLN A 360 14.33 4.84 -22.64
C GLN A 360 14.20 4.46 -24.11
N THR A 361 14.45 5.40 -25.02
CA THR A 361 14.37 5.14 -26.45
C THR A 361 15.31 4.03 -26.89
N ARG A 362 16.59 4.07 -26.47
CA ARG A 362 17.58 3.04 -26.80
C ARG A 362 17.18 1.65 -26.29
N ILE A 363 16.82 1.52 -25.01
CA ILE A 363 16.56 0.21 -24.39
C ILE A 363 15.23 -0.38 -24.89
N ALA A 364 14.19 0.44 -25.05
CA ALA A 364 12.92 -0.02 -25.63
C ALA A 364 13.07 -0.44 -27.10
N GLN A 365 13.92 0.25 -27.87
CA GLN A 365 14.23 -0.13 -29.25
C GLN A 365 15.09 -1.40 -29.34
N ASP A 366 16.07 -1.61 -28.45
CA ASP A 366 16.84 -2.86 -28.35
C ASP A 366 15.93 -4.07 -28.06
N ILE A 367 15.09 -3.99 -27.02
CA ILE A 367 14.13 -5.04 -26.66
C ILE A 367 13.17 -5.31 -27.83
N PHE A 368 12.67 -4.26 -28.50
CA PHE A 368 11.84 -4.39 -29.69
C PHE A 368 12.55 -5.11 -30.86
N GLN A 369 13.77 -4.71 -31.21
CA GLN A 369 14.51 -5.33 -32.30
C GLN A 369 14.82 -6.81 -32.02
N ARG A 370 15.11 -7.15 -30.76
CA ARG A 370 15.34 -8.54 -30.33
C ARG A 370 14.08 -9.41 -30.43
N LEU A 371 12.91 -8.87 -30.12
CA LEU A 371 11.60 -9.52 -30.29
C LEU A 371 11.24 -9.67 -31.77
N LEU A 372 11.51 -8.64 -32.59
CA LEU A 372 11.28 -8.66 -34.04
C LEU A 372 12.12 -9.74 -34.72
N ALA A 373 13.44 -9.75 -34.47
CA ALA A 373 14.38 -10.72 -35.03
C ALA A 373 14.11 -12.19 -34.63
N ARG A 374 13.32 -12.41 -33.56
CA ARG A 374 12.91 -13.73 -33.07
C ARG A 374 11.47 -14.11 -33.45
N GLY A 375 10.77 -13.30 -34.24
CA GLY A 375 9.42 -13.63 -34.72
C GLY A 375 8.31 -13.55 -33.66
N PHE A 376 8.55 -12.84 -32.54
CA PHE A 376 7.59 -12.60 -31.46
C PHE A 376 6.71 -11.36 -31.69
N LEU A 377 6.85 -10.69 -32.84
CA LEU A 377 5.99 -9.59 -33.24
C LEU A 377 5.16 -9.97 -34.47
N LEU A 378 3.89 -9.54 -34.46
CA LEU A 378 2.97 -9.62 -35.60
C LEU A 378 2.68 -8.20 -36.12
N GLN A 379 2.37 -8.08 -37.40
CA GLN A 379 1.95 -6.83 -38.04
C GLN A 379 0.56 -7.04 -38.65
N ASP A 380 -0.38 -6.18 -38.28
CA ASP A 380 -1.79 -6.28 -38.67
C ASP A 380 -2.40 -4.87 -38.84
N THR A 381 -3.53 -4.76 -39.54
CA THR A 381 -4.18 -3.49 -39.87
C THR A 381 -5.45 -3.32 -39.04
N LEU A 382 -5.53 -2.25 -38.25
CA LEU A 382 -6.74 -1.90 -37.50
C LEU A 382 -7.50 -0.79 -38.22
N GLU A 383 -8.83 -0.88 -38.21
CA GLU A 383 -9.69 0.24 -38.57
C GLU A 383 -9.80 1.22 -37.39
N GLN A 384 -9.52 2.50 -37.64
CA GLN A 384 -9.64 3.57 -36.64
C GLN A 384 -10.29 4.81 -37.24
N LEU A 385 -11.01 5.56 -36.40
CA LEU A 385 -11.58 6.84 -36.80
C LEU A 385 -10.50 7.92 -36.89
N ARG A 386 -10.28 8.44 -38.10
CA ARG A 386 -9.38 9.55 -38.39
C ARG A 386 -10.17 10.84 -38.60
N CYS A 387 -9.82 11.89 -37.87
CA CYS A 387 -10.35 13.22 -38.13
C CYS A 387 -9.39 13.99 -39.04
N GLU A 388 -9.78 14.17 -40.29
CA GLU A 388 -8.99 14.85 -41.33
C GLU A 388 -8.70 16.30 -40.92
N SER A 389 -9.72 17.04 -40.45
CA SER A 389 -9.57 18.43 -39.98
C SER A 389 -8.64 18.58 -38.76
N CYS A 390 -8.47 17.53 -37.96
CA CYS A 390 -7.53 17.50 -36.83
C CYS A 390 -6.18 16.83 -37.17
N GLY A 391 -6.00 16.36 -38.41
CA GLY A 391 -4.79 15.69 -38.90
C GLY A 391 -4.44 14.36 -38.22
N ARG A 392 -5.36 13.72 -37.48
CA ARG A 392 -5.02 12.64 -36.54
C ARG A 392 -6.06 11.53 -36.42
N TYR A 393 -5.61 10.36 -35.98
CA TYR A 393 -6.48 9.29 -35.46
C TYR A 393 -7.05 9.68 -34.09
N LEU A 394 -8.28 9.25 -33.82
CA LEU A 394 -9.02 9.57 -32.60
C LEU A 394 -9.03 8.35 -31.67
N ALA A 395 -8.43 8.50 -30.49
CA ALA A 395 -8.72 7.62 -29.37
C ALA A 395 -10.18 7.83 -28.90
N ASP A 396 -10.83 6.76 -28.44
CA ASP A 396 -12.24 6.65 -28.05
C ASP A 396 -12.80 7.85 -27.25
N ARG A 397 -11.99 8.36 -26.30
CA ARG A 397 -12.27 9.55 -25.47
C ARG A 397 -12.52 10.84 -26.25
N PHE A 398 -12.05 10.92 -27.50
CA PHE A 398 -12.23 12.04 -28.43
C PHE A 398 -13.30 11.78 -29.49
N VAL A 399 -14.02 10.66 -29.40
CA VAL A 399 -15.19 10.35 -30.22
C VAL A 399 -16.46 10.48 -29.36
N GLU A 400 -17.45 11.17 -29.92
CA GLU A 400 -18.84 11.21 -29.45
C GLU A 400 -19.70 10.67 -30.61
N GLY A 401 -20.86 10.06 -30.36
CA GLY A 401 -21.76 9.61 -31.43
C GLY A 401 -22.97 8.85 -30.93
N THR A 402 -23.84 8.42 -31.86
CA THR A 402 -25.05 7.68 -31.55
C THR A 402 -24.74 6.20 -31.29
N CYS A 403 -25.12 5.71 -30.09
CA CYS A 403 -24.96 4.31 -29.72
C CYS A 403 -25.76 3.37 -30.64
N PRO A 404 -25.11 2.40 -31.32
CA PRO A 404 -25.80 1.48 -32.23
C PRO A 404 -26.79 0.54 -31.53
N CYS A 405 -26.72 0.41 -30.20
CA CYS A 405 -27.56 -0.52 -29.43
C CYS A 405 -28.73 0.15 -28.67
N CYS A 406 -28.79 1.48 -28.57
CA CYS A 406 -29.88 2.16 -27.84
C CYS A 406 -30.20 3.60 -28.30
N GLY A 407 -29.61 4.08 -29.39
CA GLY A 407 -29.91 5.39 -29.96
C GLY A 407 -29.48 6.59 -29.10
N TYR A 408 -28.63 6.40 -28.08
CA TYR A 408 -28.11 7.51 -27.28
C TYR A 408 -27.08 8.31 -28.08
N ALA A 409 -27.41 9.56 -28.41
CA ALA A 409 -26.64 10.43 -29.32
C ALA A 409 -25.26 10.90 -28.79
N GLU A 410 -24.98 10.75 -27.50
CA GLU A 410 -23.76 11.22 -26.83
C GLU A 410 -22.95 10.05 -26.24
N ALA A 411 -22.99 8.87 -26.88
CA ALA A 411 -22.15 7.75 -26.48
C ALA A 411 -20.66 8.02 -26.79
N ARG A 412 -19.78 7.46 -25.97
CA ARG A 412 -18.32 7.57 -26.13
C ARG A 412 -17.81 6.40 -26.97
N GLY A 413 -16.64 6.55 -27.59
CA GLY A 413 -16.06 5.51 -28.45
C GLY A 413 -15.76 4.18 -27.76
N ASP A 414 -15.74 4.14 -26.42
CA ASP A 414 -15.45 2.96 -25.60
C ASP A 414 -16.71 2.39 -24.92
N GLN A 415 -17.70 3.23 -24.63
CA GLN A 415 -18.87 2.86 -23.84
C GLN A 415 -20.05 3.80 -24.07
N CYS A 416 -21.26 3.23 -24.15
CA CYS A 416 -22.50 3.99 -24.05
C CYS A 416 -22.90 4.18 -22.58
N ASP A 417 -22.79 5.41 -22.05
CA ASP A 417 -23.14 5.72 -20.66
C ASP A 417 -24.64 5.53 -20.33
N ARG A 418 -25.53 5.45 -21.34
CA ARG A 418 -26.97 5.19 -21.13
C ARG A 418 -27.29 3.71 -20.88
N CYS A 419 -26.70 2.79 -21.64
CA CYS A 419 -27.00 1.35 -21.54
C CYS A 419 -25.84 0.51 -20.99
N GLY A 420 -24.73 1.14 -20.59
CA GLY A 420 -23.55 0.50 -20.02
C GLY A 420 -22.71 -0.34 -20.99
N LYS A 421 -23.23 -0.66 -22.18
CA LYS A 421 -22.58 -1.52 -23.16
C LYS A 421 -21.29 -0.90 -23.69
N LEU A 422 -20.22 -1.71 -23.64
CA LEU A 422 -18.95 -1.45 -24.30
C LEU A 422 -19.12 -1.63 -25.81
N ILE A 423 -18.52 -0.74 -26.58
CA ILE A 423 -18.59 -0.65 -28.04
C ILE A 423 -17.21 -0.25 -28.57
N ASN A 424 -16.91 -0.56 -29.83
CA ASN A 424 -15.72 -0.01 -30.50
C ASN A 424 -16.08 1.33 -31.15
N ALA A 425 -15.13 2.27 -31.23
CA ALA A 425 -15.43 3.62 -31.71
C ALA A 425 -15.94 3.67 -33.17
N VAL A 426 -15.53 2.69 -34.00
CA VAL A 426 -16.00 2.52 -35.39
C VAL A 426 -17.46 2.02 -35.49
N GLU A 427 -18.05 1.51 -34.41
CA GLU A 427 -19.45 1.06 -34.36
C GLU A 427 -20.43 2.21 -34.08
N LEU A 428 -19.93 3.40 -33.71
CA LEU A 428 -20.78 4.57 -33.46
C LEU A 428 -21.43 5.06 -34.75
N GLN A 429 -22.76 5.23 -34.70
CA GLN A 429 -23.51 5.88 -35.77
C GLN A 429 -23.30 7.40 -35.68
N ASN A 430 -23.08 8.07 -36.82
CA ASN A 430 -22.78 9.51 -36.88
C ASN A 430 -21.66 9.93 -35.89
N PRO A 431 -20.44 9.35 -35.98
CA PRO A 431 -19.36 9.69 -35.08
C PRO A 431 -18.94 11.16 -35.28
N GLN A 432 -18.50 11.79 -34.20
CA GLN A 432 -18.07 13.19 -34.19
C GLN A 432 -16.78 13.35 -33.36
N CYS A 433 -15.85 14.13 -33.89
CA CYS A 433 -14.63 14.49 -33.16
C CYS A 433 -14.94 15.53 -32.07
N LYS A 434 -14.69 15.19 -30.80
CA LYS A 434 -14.86 16.14 -29.68
C LYS A 434 -13.96 17.39 -29.76
N LEU A 435 -12.89 17.34 -30.56
CA LEU A 435 -11.90 18.42 -30.68
C LEU A 435 -12.34 19.53 -31.65
N CYS A 436 -12.93 19.19 -32.79
CA CYS A 436 -13.31 20.17 -33.84
C CYS A 436 -14.78 20.08 -34.29
N ARG A 437 -15.58 19.15 -33.73
CA ARG A 437 -16.97 18.84 -34.11
C ARG A 437 -17.19 18.36 -35.55
N GLY A 438 -16.13 18.12 -36.32
CA GLY A 438 -16.20 17.45 -37.62
C GLY A 438 -16.39 15.92 -37.51
N THR A 439 -16.99 15.33 -38.53
CA THR A 439 -17.15 13.87 -38.69
C THR A 439 -15.79 13.23 -39.00
N PRO A 440 -15.33 12.22 -38.25
CA PRO A 440 -14.16 11.42 -38.61
C PRO A 440 -14.53 10.30 -39.59
N VAL A 441 -13.59 9.92 -40.43
CA VAL A 441 -13.71 8.80 -41.38
C VAL A 441 -13.06 7.55 -40.80
N VAL A 442 -13.58 6.36 -41.10
CA VAL A 442 -12.86 5.11 -40.83
C VAL A 442 -11.65 5.05 -41.76
N THR A 443 -10.46 4.75 -41.23
CA THR A 443 -9.23 4.64 -42.03
C THR A 443 -8.42 3.45 -41.51
N PRO A 444 -7.98 2.53 -42.39
CA PRO A 444 -7.06 1.47 -41.99
C PRO A 444 -5.72 2.05 -41.54
N THR A 445 -5.13 1.48 -40.49
CA THR A 445 -3.83 1.91 -39.96
C THR A 445 -3.04 0.72 -39.43
N GLN A 446 -1.77 0.63 -39.80
CA GLN A 446 -0.94 -0.54 -39.50
C GLN A 446 -0.41 -0.52 -38.06
N HIS A 447 -0.39 -1.68 -37.41
CA HIS A 447 0.02 -1.84 -36.02
C HIS A 447 0.89 -3.08 -35.82
N LEU A 448 1.86 -2.93 -34.91
CA LEU A 448 2.64 -4.05 -34.40
C LEU A 448 2.04 -4.57 -33.09
N PHE A 449 2.05 -5.89 -32.93
CA PHE A 449 1.50 -6.62 -31.80
C PHE A 449 2.56 -7.54 -31.20
N LEU A 450 2.66 -7.60 -29.87
CA LEU A 450 3.45 -8.61 -29.18
C LEU A 450 2.67 -9.93 -29.17
N ASP A 451 3.28 -10.98 -29.71
CA ASP A 451 2.72 -12.32 -29.82
C ASP A 451 2.85 -13.09 -28.49
N LEU A 452 2.02 -12.70 -27.52
CA LEU A 452 1.96 -13.38 -26.22
C LEU A 452 1.67 -14.89 -26.32
N PRO A 453 0.80 -15.42 -27.21
CA PRO A 453 0.63 -16.86 -27.40
C PRO A 453 1.94 -17.64 -27.61
N LYS A 454 2.83 -17.15 -28.49
CA LYS A 454 4.16 -17.78 -28.71
C LYS A 454 5.08 -17.74 -27.48
N LEU A 455 4.82 -16.85 -26.53
CA LEU A 455 5.63 -16.65 -25.33
C LEU A 455 5.02 -17.32 -24.08
N GLU A 456 3.78 -17.80 -24.16
CA GLU A 456 3.00 -18.32 -23.03
C GLU A 456 3.72 -19.47 -22.31
N GLY A 457 4.14 -20.52 -23.02
CA GLY A 457 4.88 -21.64 -22.42
C GLY A 457 6.24 -21.26 -21.81
N ARG A 458 6.92 -20.21 -22.32
CA ARG A 458 8.15 -19.67 -21.70
C ARG A 458 7.83 -18.90 -20.42
N LEU A 459 6.70 -18.18 -20.40
CA LEU A 459 6.20 -17.45 -19.24
C LEU A 459 5.78 -18.41 -18.13
N GLU A 460 4.99 -19.45 -18.42
CA GLU A 460 4.56 -20.45 -17.44
C GLU A 460 5.76 -21.18 -16.80
N ALA A 461 6.72 -21.61 -17.62
CA ALA A 461 7.96 -22.24 -17.15
C ALA A 461 8.83 -21.30 -16.30
N TRP A 462 8.66 -19.98 -16.38
CA TRP A 462 9.27 -19.02 -15.45
C TRP A 462 8.40 -18.79 -14.20
N LEU A 463 7.08 -18.67 -14.36
CA LEU A 463 6.14 -18.42 -13.26
C LEU A 463 6.12 -19.57 -12.25
N GLU A 464 6.10 -20.83 -12.67
CA GLU A 464 6.09 -21.96 -11.73
C GLU A 464 7.39 -22.05 -10.91
N ARG A 465 8.56 -21.85 -11.54
CA ARG A 465 9.85 -21.73 -10.82
C ARG A 465 9.83 -20.55 -9.84
N THR A 466 9.28 -19.41 -10.25
CA THR A 466 9.22 -18.19 -9.43
C THR A 466 8.22 -18.30 -8.28
N TRP A 467 7.08 -18.98 -8.46
CA TRP A 467 6.08 -19.19 -7.42
C TRP A 467 6.46 -20.32 -6.45
N ALA A 468 7.31 -21.26 -6.84
CA ALA A 468 7.93 -22.22 -5.94
C ALA A 468 8.97 -21.55 -5.02
N ALA A 469 9.78 -20.62 -5.55
CA ALA A 469 10.84 -19.95 -4.79
C ALA A 469 10.40 -18.68 -4.04
N GLY A 470 9.46 -17.90 -4.58
CA GLY A 470 9.19 -16.52 -4.18
C GLY A 470 7.77 -16.24 -3.68
N GLU A 471 7.67 -15.63 -2.49
CA GLU A 471 6.40 -15.16 -1.91
C GLU A 471 5.87 -13.90 -2.63
N TRP A 472 5.13 -14.10 -3.73
CA TRP A 472 4.23 -13.10 -4.32
C TRP A 472 2.94 -12.97 -3.50
N THR A 473 2.26 -11.82 -3.58
CA THR A 473 0.96 -11.63 -2.94
C THR A 473 -0.15 -12.47 -3.60
N ALA A 474 -1.14 -12.89 -2.81
CA ALA A 474 -2.16 -13.86 -3.25
C ALA A 474 -3.04 -13.32 -4.40
N ASN A 475 -3.39 -12.03 -4.34
CA ASN A 475 -4.08 -11.30 -5.40
C ASN A 475 -3.27 -11.30 -6.72
N ALA A 476 -1.96 -11.07 -6.67
CA ALA A 476 -1.09 -11.07 -7.83
C ALA A 476 -1.02 -12.46 -8.49
N ARG A 477 -0.85 -13.52 -7.70
CA ARG A 477 -0.90 -14.91 -8.17
C ARG A 477 -2.26 -15.24 -8.80
N HIS A 478 -3.36 -14.84 -8.17
CA HIS A 478 -4.72 -15.07 -8.69
C HIS A 478 -4.97 -14.36 -10.04
N ILE A 479 -4.70 -13.05 -10.12
CA ILE A 479 -4.88 -12.26 -11.35
C ILE A 479 -4.04 -12.83 -12.50
N THR A 480 -2.79 -13.23 -12.23
CA THR A 480 -1.91 -13.82 -13.25
C THR A 480 -2.44 -15.17 -13.75
N ARG A 481 -2.92 -16.04 -12.84
CA ARG A 481 -3.53 -17.33 -13.21
C ARG A 481 -4.82 -17.17 -14.02
N THR A 482 -5.64 -16.16 -13.72
CA THR A 482 -6.80 -15.81 -14.55
C THR A 482 -6.39 -15.44 -15.98
N TRP A 483 -5.35 -14.61 -16.14
CA TRP A 483 -4.85 -14.22 -17.46
C TRP A 483 -4.30 -15.38 -18.29
N LEU A 484 -3.61 -16.35 -17.67
CA LEU A 484 -3.17 -17.57 -18.34
C LEU A 484 -4.35 -18.47 -18.73
N ARG A 485 -5.23 -18.78 -17.77
CA ARG A 485 -6.40 -19.66 -17.98
C ARG A 485 -7.32 -19.17 -19.11
N ASP A 486 -7.44 -17.85 -19.28
CA ASP A 486 -8.29 -17.24 -20.30
C ASP A 486 -7.62 -17.18 -21.70
N GLY A 487 -6.39 -17.68 -21.80
CA GLY A 487 -5.51 -17.70 -22.97
C GLY A 487 -4.88 -16.33 -23.25
N LEU A 488 -3.55 -16.26 -23.39
CA LEU A 488 -2.94 -14.99 -23.80
C LEU A 488 -3.31 -14.68 -25.26
N LYS A 489 -3.39 -13.40 -25.58
CA LYS A 489 -3.82 -12.90 -26.90
C LYS A 489 -2.83 -11.83 -27.37
N PRO A 490 -2.54 -11.72 -28.69
CA PRO A 490 -1.63 -10.70 -29.19
C PRO A 490 -2.05 -9.29 -28.73
N ARG A 491 -1.09 -8.48 -28.27
CA ARG A 491 -1.37 -7.13 -27.74
C ARG A 491 -0.72 -6.07 -28.60
N CYS A 492 -1.50 -5.14 -29.13
CA CYS A 492 -0.99 -4.03 -29.94
C CYS A 492 -0.06 -3.13 -29.12
N ILE A 493 1.24 -3.10 -29.48
CA ILE A 493 2.32 -2.36 -28.82
C ILE A 493 2.62 -1.01 -29.47
N THR A 494 1.79 -0.53 -30.42
CA THR A 494 2.02 0.72 -31.17
C THR A 494 0.79 1.64 -31.12
N ARG A 495 0.96 2.97 -31.18
CA ARG A 495 -0.14 3.94 -31.24
C ARG A 495 0.22 5.16 -32.10
N ASP A 496 -0.81 5.73 -32.71
CA ASP A 496 -0.78 6.91 -33.57
C ASP A 496 -0.85 8.18 -32.70
N LEU A 497 0.25 8.44 -31.98
CA LEU A 497 0.42 9.58 -31.06
C LEU A 497 1.77 10.26 -31.31
N THR A 498 1.88 11.55 -31.01
CA THR A 498 3.15 12.29 -31.17
C THR A 498 4.07 12.17 -29.95
N TRP A 499 3.55 11.65 -28.84
CA TRP A 499 4.21 11.65 -27.53
C TRP A 499 4.33 10.24 -26.94
N GLY A 500 5.40 9.58 -27.35
CA GLY A 500 5.83 8.24 -26.91
C GLY A 500 7.22 7.94 -27.46
N THR A 501 7.76 6.77 -27.12
CA THR A 501 9.02 6.29 -27.69
C THR A 501 8.81 5.93 -29.17
N PRO A 502 9.58 6.47 -30.15
CA PRO A 502 9.38 6.21 -31.57
C PRO A 502 9.71 4.77 -31.98
N VAL A 503 8.95 4.23 -32.93
CA VAL A 503 9.13 2.85 -33.44
C VAL A 503 10.24 2.82 -34.50
N PRO A 504 11.28 1.97 -34.38
CA PRO A 504 12.42 1.92 -35.29
C PRO A 504 12.16 0.99 -36.49
N LEU A 505 11.07 1.25 -37.23
CA LEU A 505 10.66 0.45 -38.38
C LEU A 505 10.06 1.36 -39.47
N ASP A 506 10.37 1.08 -40.74
CA ASP A 506 9.80 1.82 -41.86
C ASP A 506 8.29 1.59 -41.98
N GLY A 507 7.56 2.63 -42.39
CA GLY A 507 6.10 2.71 -42.28
C GLY A 507 5.57 3.13 -40.90
N PHE A 508 6.40 3.12 -39.84
CA PHE A 508 6.00 3.47 -38.48
C PHE A 508 6.56 4.81 -37.97
N ARG A 509 7.04 5.69 -38.86
CA ARG A 509 7.72 6.95 -38.50
C ARG A 509 6.83 7.93 -37.72
N ASP A 510 5.52 7.95 -38.01
CA ASP A 510 4.50 8.77 -37.32
C ASP A 510 3.81 8.03 -36.16
N LYS A 511 4.38 6.90 -35.71
CA LYS A 511 3.85 6.04 -34.64
C LYS A 511 4.87 5.88 -33.51
N VAL A 512 4.34 5.70 -32.31
CA VAL A 512 5.11 5.47 -31.08
C VAL A 512 4.72 4.14 -30.45
N PHE A 513 5.58 3.62 -29.57
CA PHE A 513 5.21 2.50 -28.72
C PHE A 513 4.05 2.87 -27.80
N TYR A 514 3.21 1.89 -27.51
CA TYR A 514 2.13 2.00 -26.55
C TYR A 514 2.71 2.01 -25.14
N VAL A 515 2.34 3.00 -24.33
CA VAL A 515 2.90 3.23 -22.99
C VAL A 515 2.91 1.98 -22.08
N TRP A 516 1.93 1.08 -22.20
CA TRP A 516 1.90 -0.17 -21.42
C TRP A 516 2.85 -1.28 -21.91
N PHE A 517 3.58 -1.07 -23.01
CA PHE A 517 4.72 -1.89 -23.43
C PHE A 517 6.04 -1.31 -22.89
N ASP A 518 6.26 0.01 -23.02
CA ASP A 518 7.57 0.61 -22.69
C ASP A 518 7.66 1.24 -21.27
N ALA A 519 6.56 1.57 -20.59
CA ALA A 519 6.63 2.08 -19.21
C ALA A 519 7.32 1.12 -18.22
N PRO A 520 7.16 -0.23 -18.29
CA PRO A 520 7.98 -1.16 -17.49
C PRO A 520 9.47 -1.15 -17.87
N ILE A 521 9.81 -0.91 -19.16
CA ILE A 521 11.20 -0.68 -19.60
C ILE A 521 11.76 0.60 -18.96
N GLY A 522 10.88 1.50 -18.52
CA GLY A 522 11.20 2.64 -17.66
C GLY A 522 12.06 2.30 -16.44
N TYR A 523 11.90 1.14 -15.79
CA TYR A 523 12.75 0.78 -14.65
C TYR A 523 14.22 0.58 -15.05
N LEU A 524 14.46 0.00 -16.22
CA LEU A 524 15.80 -0.23 -16.78
C LEU A 524 16.41 1.11 -17.18
N SER A 525 15.66 1.95 -17.92
CA SER A 525 16.16 3.25 -18.38
C SER A 525 16.39 4.24 -17.25
N ILE A 526 15.54 4.27 -16.22
CA ILE A 526 15.77 5.02 -14.98
C ILE A 526 17.07 4.57 -14.29
N THR A 527 17.36 3.27 -14.30
CA THR A 527 18.63 2.75 -13.76
C THR A 527 19.82 3.10 -14.66
N ALA A 528 19.67 3.06 -15.98
CA ALA A 528 20.69 3.42 -16.98
C ALA A 528 21.01 4.92 -17.05
N ASN A 529 20.11 5.79 -16.56
CA ASN A 529 20.39 7.21 -16.33
C ASN A 529 21.06 7.47 -14.96
N TYR A 530 21.07 6.48 -14.07
CA TYR A 530 21.68 6.56 -12.73
C TYR A 530 23.08 5.93 -12.68
N THR A 531 23.32 4.87 -13.47
CA THR A 531 24.61 4.20 -13.58
C THR A 531 24.79 3.55 -14.95
N GLU A 532 25.98 3.68 -15.52
CA GLU A 532 26.34 3.02 -16.78
C GLU A 532 26.34 1.50 -16.63
N HIS A 533 26.62 0.98 -15.43
CA HIS A 533 26.63 -0.46 -15.12
C HIS A 533 25.24 -1.01 -14.73
N TRP A 534 24.15 -0.43 -15.24
CA TRP A 534 22.77 -0.82 -14.91
C TRP A 534 22.47 -2.30 -15.22
N GLU A 535 23.14 -2.87 -16.23
CA GLU A 535 23.00 -4.28 -16.61
C GLU A 535 23.45 -5.23 -15.49
N ARG A 536 24.37 -4.82 -14.59
CA ARG A 536 24.70 -5.63 -13.40
C ARG A 536 23.51 -5.85 -12.47
N TRP A 537 22.51 -4.96 -12.49
CA TRP A 537 21.25 -5.10 -11.76
C TRP A 537 20.17 -5.79 -12.60
N TRP A 538 20.07 -5.47 -13.89
CA TRP A 538 18.95 -5.85 -14.75
C TRP A 538 19.19 -7.01 -15.71
N LYS A 539 20.42 -7.54 -15.83
CA LYS A 539 20.78 -8.69 -16.66
C LYS A 539 21.59 -9.75 -15.87
N ASN A 540 21.19 -9.97 -14.62
CA ASN A 540 21.94 -10.73 -13.61
C ASN A 540 21.00 -11.45 -12.61
N PRO A 541 20.06 -12.30 -13.09
CA PRO A 541 19.08 -12.98 -12.25
C PRO A 541 19.70 -13.94 -11.21
N GLU A 542 20.95 -14.35 -11.38
CA GLU A 542 21.67 -15.23 -10.45
C GLU A 542 22.06 -14.53 -9.14
N GLN A 543 22.38 -13.23 -9.20
CA GLN A 543 22.90 -12.46 -8.05
C GLN A 543 21.88 -11.45 -7.49
N VAL A 544 20.77 -11.20 -8.19
CA VAL A 544 19.84 -10.09 -7.91
C VAL A 544 18.41 -10.58 -7.66
N GLU A 545 17.86 -10.20 -6.51
CA GLU A 545 16.45 -10.38 -6.18
C GLU A 545 15.64 -9.12 -6.50
N LEU A 546 14.74 -9.20 -7.48
CA LEU A 546 13.84 -8.13 -7.88
C LEU A 546 12.49 -8.18 -7.14
N TYR A 547 12.20 -7.11 -6.41
CA TYR A 547 10.91 -6.83 -5.78
C TYR A 547 10.18 -5.69 -6.53
N ASN A 548 8.94 -5.91 -6.95
CA ASN A 548 8.10 -4.85 -7.55
C ASN A 548 6.88 -4.55 -6.66
N PHE A 549 6.69 -3.28 -6.29
CA PHE A 549 5.58 -2.80 -5.46
C PHE A 549 4.56 -2.03 -6.29
N MET A 550 3.29 -2.45 -6.26
CA MET A 550 2.23 -1.88 -7.09
C MET A 550 0.83 -2.07 -6.48
N ALA A 551 -0.18 -1.42 -7.07
CA ALA A 551 -1.58 -1.78 -6.87
C ALA A 551 -2.01 -2.90 -7.85
N LYS A 552 -3.10 -3.61 -7.52
CA LYS A 552 -3.59 -4.80 -8.24
C LYS A 552 -3.89 -4.62 -9.74
N ASP A 553 -4.18 -3.40 -10.19
CA ASP A 553 -4.38 -3.03 -11.60
C ASP A 553 -3.12 -3.18 -12.46
N ASN A 554 -1.94 -2.94 -11.89
CA ASN A 554 -0.67 -3.04 -12.61
C ASN A 554 -0.13 -4.48 -12.77
N VAL A 555 -0.74 -5.46 -12.11
CA VAL A 555 -0.23 -6.85 -12.07
C VAL A 555 0.01 -7.44 -13.46
N PRO A 556 -0.94 -7.46 -14.42
CA PRO A 556 -0.75 -8.16 -15.70
C PRO A 556 0.42 -7.62 -16.53
N PHE A 557 0.73 -6.33 -16.39
CA PHE A 557 1.86 -5.72 -17.11
C PHE A 557 3.21 -6.21 -16.57
N HIS A 558 3.28 -6.55 -15.28
CA HIS A 558 4.51 -6.96 -14.58
C HIS A 558 4.63 -8.47 -14.38
N SER A 559 3.53 -9.23 -14.47
CA SER A 559 3.53 -10.70 -14.39
C SER A 559 3.34 -11.41 -15.74
N VAL A 560 2.88 -10.70 -16.78
CA VAL A 560 2.70 -11.24 -18.14
C VAL A 560 3.45 -10.41 -19.17
N VAL A 561 3.01 -9.17 -19.44
CA VAL A 561 3.48 -8.41 -20.63
C VAL A 561 4.98 -8.14 -20.62
N PHE A 562 5.51 -7.63 -19.50
CA PHE A 562 6.92 -7.30 -19.38
C PHE A 562 7.81 -8.56 -19.26
N PRO A 563 7.51 -9.58 -18.43
CA PRO A 563 8.24 -10.84 -18.47
C PRO A 563 8.25 -11.52 -19.85
N CYS A 564 7.11 -11.55 -20.58
CA CYS A 564 7.10 -12.04 -21.97
C CYS A 564 8.04 -11.23 -22.88
N SER A 565 8.05 -9.90 -22.75
CA SER A 565 8.92 -9.02 -23.54
C SER A 565 10.41 -9.28 -23.25
N LEU A 566 10.78 -9.48 -21.99
CA LEU A 566 12.16 -9.73 -21.56
C LEU A 566 12.63 -11.17 -21.89
N LEU A 567 11.77 -12.17 -21.69
CA LEU A 567 12.02 -13.56 -22.09
C LEU A 567 12.16 -13.66 -23.62
N GLY A 568 11.26 -13.01 -24.37
CA GLY A 568 11.30 -12.98 -25.83
C GLY A 568 12.49 -12.20 -26.41
N ALA A 569 13.02 -11.20 -25.70
CA ALA A 569 14.24 -10.50 -26.08
C ALA A 569 15.52 -11.32 -25.83
N ASP A 570 15.47 -12.27 -24.90
CA ASP A 570 16.44 -13.35 -24.69
C ASP A 570 17.88 -12.84 -24.47
N ASP A 571 18.06 -12.06 -23.40
CA ASP A 571 19.28 -11.28 -23.10
C ASP A 571 19.64 -11.29 -21.59
N ASN A 572 19.49 -12.46 -20.96
CA ASN A 572 19.71 -12.72 -19.52
C ASN A 572 19.04 -11.75 -18.52
N TYR A 573 17.86 -11.20 -18.86
CA TYR A 573 17.20 -10.20 -18.02
C TYR A 573 16.80 -10.70 -16.62
N THR A 574 17.04 -9.88 -15.60
CA THR A 574 16.55 -10.05 -14.22
C THR A 574 15.02 -9.91 -14.19
N LEU A 575 14.32 -11.01 -13.91
CA LEU A 575 12.85 -11.05 -13.80
C LEU A 575 12.39 -10.95 -12.34
N VAL A 576 11.11 -10.62 -12.12
CA VAL A 576 10.58 -10.31 -10.77
C VAL A 576 10.42 -11.54 -9.87
N ASN A 577 11.33 -11.69 -8.90
CA ASN A 577 11.25 -12.73 -7.87
C ASN A 577 10.04 -12.54 -6.94
N HIS A 578 9.72 -11.28 -6.59
CA HIS A 578 8.67 -10.94 -5.62
C HIS A 578 7.75 -9.82 -6.12
N LEU A 579 6.58 -10.18 -6.62
CA LEU A 579 5.56 -9.22 -7.02
C LEU A 579 4.59 -8.92 -5.85
N ILE A 580 4.64 -7.68 -5.36
CA ILE A 580 3.93 -7.22 -4.17
C ILE A 580 2.80 -6.27 -4.60
N ALA A 581 1.62 -6.83 -4.85
CA ALA A 581 0.43 -6.07 -5.22
C ALA A 581 -0.47 -5.79 -4.00
N THR A 582 -0.88 -4.53 -3.80
CA THR A 582 -1.89 -4.19 -2.79
C THR A 582 -3.30 -4.13 -3.38
N GLU A 583 -4.28 -4.33 -2.51
CA GLU A 583 -5.67 -3.92 -2.73
C GLU A 583 -5.79 -2.39 -2.65
N TYR A 584 -6.99 -1.82 -2.81
CA TYR A 584 -7.15 -0.35 -2.83
C TYR A 584 -7.33 0.26 -1.44
N LEU A 585 -6.85 1.49 -1.29
CA LEU A 585 -7.26 2.39 -0.21
C LEU A 585 -8.42 3.27 -0.71
N ASN A 586 -9.58 3.10 -0.09
CA ASN A 586 -10.76 3.97 -0.20
C ASN A 586 -10.64 5.14 0.81
N TYR A 587 -11.51 6.14 0.68
CA TYR A 587 -11.50 7.35 1.50
C TYR A 587 -12.88 7.59 2.11
N GLU A 588 -12.96 7.53 3.45
CA GLU A 588 -14.19 7.43 4.23
C GLU A 588 -15.13 6.35 3.63
N ASP A 589 -16.33 6.74 3.21
CA ASP A 589 -17.37 5.89 2.60
C ASP A 589 -17.22 5.68 1.09
N GLY A 590 -16.21 6.29 0.44
CA GLY A 590 -16.12 6.35 -1.01
C GLY A 590 -14.71 6.28 -1.59
N LYS A 591 -14.57 6.77 -2.83
CA LYS A 591 -13.30 6.79 -3.58
C LYS A 591 -12.75 8.21 -3.72
N PHE A 592 -11.43 8.35 -3.61
CA PHE A 592 -10.70 9.57 -3.95
C PHE A 592 -11.14 10.11 -5.32
N SER A 593 -11.40 11.42 -5.40
CA SER A 593 -11.93 12.04 -6.61
C SER A 593 -11.53 13.51 -6.70
N LYS A 594 -10.54 13.79 -7.56
CA LYS A 594 -10.03 15.15 -7.79
C LYS A 594 -11.10 16.09 -8.36
N SER A 595 -12.00 15.59 -9.22
CA SER A 595 -13.09 16.38 -9.81
C SER A 595 -14.21 16.72 -8.82
N ARG A 596 -14.40 15.92 -7.75
CA ARG A 596 -15.36 16.21 -6.67
C ARG A 596 -14.74 16.88 -5.43
N GLY A 597 -13.41 17.07 -5.41
CA GLY A 597 -12.70 17.56 -4.23
C GLY A 597 -12.77 16.60 -3.02
N VAL A 598 -12.85 15.29 -3.28
CA VAL A 598 -12.97 14.26 -2.25
C VAL A 598 -11.63 13.53 -2.08
N GLY A 599 -11.15 13.47 -0.85
CA GLY A 599 -9.92 12.78 -0.47
C GLY A 599 -8.70 13.70 -0.33
N VAL A 600 -7.71 13.24 0.43
CA VAL A 600 -6.42 13.92 0.62
C VAL A 600 -5.47 13.59 -0.53
N PHE A 601 -4.94 14.63 -1.17
CA PHE A 601 -3.89 14.54 -2.18
C PHE A 601 -2.51 14.86 -1.55
N GLY A 602 -1.44 14.30 -2.11
CA GLY A 602 -0.10 14.34 -1.51
C GLY A 602 0.50 15.75 -1.42
N ASP A 603 0.10 16.66 -2.32
CA ASP A 603 0.41 18.08 -2.27
C ASP A 603 -0.28 18.79 -1.10
N MET A 604 -1.51 18.40 -0.77
CA MET A 604 -2.34 18.98 0.30
C MET A 604 -2.01 18.41 1.69
N ALA A 605 -1.39 17.23 1.78
CA ALA A 605 -1.10 16.55 3.04
C ALA A 605 -0.22 17.39 3.99
N LYS A 606 0.73 18.14 3.43
CA LYS A 606 1.61 19.07 4.17
C LYS A 606 0.85 20.26 4.77
N ASP A 607 -0.23 20.70 4.12
CA ASP A 607 -1.03 21.88 4.50
C ASP A 607 -2.08 21.55 5.60
N THR A 608 -1.93 20.41 6.28
CA THR A 608 -2.83 19.95 7.36
C THR A 608 -2.29 20.21 8.76
N GLY A 609 -1.00 20.54 8.87
CA GLY A 609 -0.27 20.59 10.14
C GLY A 609 0.08 19.21 10.72
N ILE A 610 -0.41 18.11 10.15
CA ILE A 610 -0.09 16.75 10.60
C ILE A 610 1.26 16.32 10.01
N PRO A 611 2.27 15.94 10.84
CA PRO A 611 3.59 15.55 10.35
C PRO A 611 3.55 14.31 9.43
N ALA A 612 4.44 14.29 8.43
CA ALA A 612 4.56 13.19 7.46
C ALA A 612 4.63 11.79 8.11
N ASP A 613 5.34 11.64 9.23
CA ASP A 613 5.46 10.35 9.92
C ASP A 613 4.13 9.86 10.54
N VAL A 614 3.22 10.76 10.93
CA VAL A 614 1.87 10.36 11.40
C VAL A 614 1.04 9.81 10.22
N TRP A 615 1.15 10.42 9.04
CA TRP A 615 0.56 9.89 7.81
C TRP A 615 1.17 8.52 7.45
N ARG A 616 2.50 8.39 7.47
CA ARG A 616 3.18 7.12 7.18
C ARG A 616 2.73 6.01 8.13
N PHE A 617 2.72 6.28 9.44
CA PHE A 617 2.24 5.35 10.45
C PHE A 617 0.81 4.88 10.15
N TYR A 618 -0.13 5.81 9.96
CA TYR A 618 -1.54 5.46 9.80
C TYR A 618 -1.81 4.67 8.51
N LEU A 619 -1.20 5.09 7.39
CA LEU A 619 -1.32 4.41 6.11
C LEU A 619 -0.70 3.01 6.13
N LEU A 620 0.43 2.80 6.84
CA LEU A 620 1.04 1.48 7.01
C LEU A 620 0.25 0.60 8.01
N TYR A 621 -0.34 1.19 9.05
CA TYR A 621 -1.23 0.51 10.00
C TYR A 621 -2.52 -0.01 9.31
N LEU A 622 -3.03 0.73 8.32
CA LEU A 622 -4.17 0.35 7.47
C LEU A 622 -3.76 -0.12 6.06
N ARG A 623 -2.55 -0.66 5.88
CA ARG A 623 -2.10 -1.12 4.55
C ARG A 623 -3.06 -2.17 3.98
N PRO A 624 -3.60 -1.99 2.76
CA PRO A 624 -4.56 -2.91 2.14
C PRO A 624 -3.86 -4.15 1.55
N GLU A 625 -3.43 -5.07 2.43
CA GLU A 625 -2.62 -6.24 2.03
C GLU A 625 -3.43 -7.44 1.50
N GLY A 626 -4.65 -7.66 2.01
CA GLY A 626 -5.50 -8.81 1.65
C GLY A 626 -6.96 -8.48 1.33
N GLN A 627 -7.36 -7.23 1.54
CA GLN A 627 -8.64 -6.66 1.16
C GLN A 627 -8.50 -5.14 1.04
N ASP A 628 -9.41 -4.51 0.29
CA ASP A 628 -9.55 -3.05 0.29
C ASP A 628 -9.68 -2.53 1.73
N SER A 629 -9.11 -1.36 2.00
CA SER A 629 -9.16 -0.67 3.32
C SER A 629 -9.66 0.77 3.13
N ALA A 630 -10.15 1.42 4.18
CA ALA A 630 -10.63 2.80 4.12
C ALA A 630 -9.83 3.71 5.06
N PHE A 631 -9.40 4.87 4.55
CA PHE A 631 -8.89 5.95 5.37
C PHE A 631 -10.07 6.65 6.07
N SER A 632 -10.00 6.85 7.40
CA SER A 632 -10.97 7.69 8.11
C SER A 632 -10.29 8.67 9.06
N TRP A 633 -10.78 9.92 9.09
CA TRP A 633 -10.27 10.97 9.97
C TRP A 633 -10.46 10.64 11.46
N ALA A 634 -11.59 10.01 11.82
CA ALA A 634 -11.87 9.63 13.20
C ALA A 634 -10.93 8.52 13.70
N ASP A 635 -10.62 7.53 12.87
CA ASP A 635 -9.70 6.45 13.22
C ASP A 635 -8.22 6.89 13.16
N LEU A 636 -7.85 7.82 12.26
CA LEU A 636 -6.54 8.52 12.30
C LEU A 636 -6.30 9.18 13.66
N MET A 637 -7.28 9.94 14.15
CA MET A 637 -7.22 10.56 15.49
C MET A 637 -7.10 9.49 16.59
N LEU A 638 -7.94 8.44 16.52
CA LEU A 638 -7.94 7.36 17.49
C LEU A 638 -6.58 6.64 17.55
N LYS A 639 -5.99 6.27 16.40
CA LYS A 639 -4.71 5.53 16.36
C LYS A 639 -3.50 6.41 16.68
N ASN A 640 -3.52 7.70 16.31
CA ASN A 640 -2.51 8.64 16.81
C ASN A 640 -2.57 8.72 18.35
N ASN A 641 -3.75 8.96 18.91
CA ASN A 641 -3.87 9.22 20.34
C ASN A 641 -3.70 7.94 21.19
N SER A 642 -4.10 6.76 20.69
CA SER A 642 -3.94 5.49 21.41
C SER A 642 -2.57 4.82 21.22
N GLU A 643 -2.12 4.61 19.98
CA GLU A 643 -0.91 3.82 19.70
C GLU A 643 0.36 4.67 19.59
N LEU A 644 0.30 5.86 18.98
CA LEU A 644 1.46 6.76 18.95
C LEU A 644 1.67 7.51 20.27
N LEU A 645 0.66 8.20 20.79
CA LEU A 645 0.80 9.01 22.00
C LEU A 645 0.81 8.14 23.28
N ASN A 646 -0.28 7.43 23.56
CA ASN A 646 -0.48 6.75 24.84
C ASN A 646 0.29 5.43 25.00
N ASN A 647 0.68 4.77 23.90
CA ASN A 647 1.56 3.59 23.91
C ASN A 647 3.02 3.98 23.60
N LEU A 648 3.35 4.22 22.32
CA LEU A 648 4.73 4.34 21.85
C LEU A 648 5.50 5.52 22.44
N GLY A 649 4.91 6.72 22.34
CA GLY A 649 5.44 7.96 22.90
C GLY A 649 5.54 7.87 24.42
N ASN A 650 4.48 7.44 25.10
CA ASN A 650 4.48 7.28 26.55
C ASN A 650 5.64 6.39 27.05
N PHE A 651 5.89 5.24 26.41
CA PHE A 651 7.00 4.37 26.81
C PHE A 651 8.36 5.06 26.66
N ILE A 652 8.66 5.58 25.45
CA ILE A 652 9.96 6.14 25.13
C ILE A 652 10.22 7.45 25.91
N ASN A 653 9.20 8.30 26.03
CA ASN A 653 9.25 9.53 26.84
C ASN A 653 9.54 9.19 28.31
N ARG A 654 8.87 8.17 28.91
CA ARG A 654 9.12 7.76 30.31
C ARG A 654 10.52 7.18 30.49
N ALA A 655 10.95 6.29 29.60
CA ALA A 655 12.28 5.67 29.65
C ALA A 655 13.40 6.73 29.63
N GLY A 656 13.34 7.66 28.67
CA GLY A 656 14.28 8.78 28.60
C GLY A 656 14.16 9.76 29.77
N MET A 657 12.94 10.13 30.18
CA MET A 657 12.70 11.03 31.31
C MET A 657 13.31 10.50 32.60
N PHE A 658 13.21 9.20 32.89
CA PHE A 658 13.75 8.63 34.12
C PHE A 658 15.29 8.66 34.14
N VAL A 659 15.97 8.41 33.02
CA VAL A 659 17.43 8.61 32.91
C VAL A 659 17.82 10.07 33.20
N CYS A 660 17.12 11.03 32.58
CA CYS A 660 17.41 12.46 32.76
C CYS A 660 17.10 12.95 34.19
N LYS A 661 15.94 12.57 34.75
CA LYS A 661 15.41 13.09 36.01
C LYS A 661 16.02 12.45 37.26
N PHE A 662 16.38 11.17 37.20
CA PHE A 662 16.82 10.41 38.37
C PHE A 662 18.31 10.05 38.34
N PHE A 663 18.93 9.99 37.16
CA PHE A 663 20.32 9.56 36.97
C PHE A 663 21.18 10.60 36.23
N GLY A 664 20.78 11.88 36.26
CA GLY A 664 21.58 13.00 35.73
C GLY A 664 21.89 12.89 34.24
N GLY A 665 20.98 12.29 33.45
CA GLY A 665 21.18 12.04 32.02
C GLY A 665 22.18 10.92 31.72
N THR A 666 22.51 10.08 32.71
CA THR A 666 23.47 8.98 32.58
C THR A 666 22.76 7.64 32.79
N VAL A 667 22.96 6.68 31.90
CA VAL A 667 22.32 5.35 31.99
C VAL A 667 22.84 4.60 33.22
N PRO A 668 21.96 4.14 34.14
CA PRO A 668 22.37 3.47 35.37
C PRO A 668 22.91 2.05 35.12
N ALA A 669 23.55 1.48 36.15
CA ALA A 669 23.91 0.07 36.19
C ALA A 669 22.66 -0.84 36.14
N MET A 670 22.77 -1.98 35.48
CA MET A 670 21.68 -2.94 35.26
C MET A 670 21.99 -4.29 35.91
N ALA A 671 21.62 -4.45 37.18
CA ALA A 671 21.60 -5.73 37.85
C ALA A 671 20.31 -6.49 37.47
N LEU A 672 20.40 -7.37 36.47
CA LEU A 672 19.25 -8.05 35.87
C LEU A 672 18.70 -9.16 36.77
N THR A 673 17.39 -9.14 36.97
CA THR A 673 16.59 -10.18 37.64
C THR A 673 15.94 -11.13 36.63
N ALA A 674 15.37 -12.24 37.11
CA ALA A 674 14.59 -13.16 36.30
C ALA A 674 13.31 -12.53 35.69
N GLU A 675 12.82 -11.40 36.20
CA GLU A 675 11.74 -10.62 35.55
C GLU A 675 12.27 -9.86 34.32
N ASP A 676 13.43 -9.21 34.47
CA ASP A 676 14.06 -8.45 33.39
C ASP A 676 14.48 -9.37 32.24
N GLN A 677 15.06 -10.53 32.57
CA GLN A 677 15.42 -11.55 31.60
C GLN A 677 14.21 -12.04 30.79
N ARG A 678 13.04 -12.21 31.44
CA ARG A 678 11.79 -12.57 30.76
C ARG A 678 11.31 -11.45 29.81
N LEU A 679 11.44 -10.18 30.18
CA LEU A 679 11.15 -9.07 29.27
C LEU A 679 12.11 -9.05 28.07
N LEU A 680 13.43 -9.12 28.32
CA LEU A 680 14.46 -9.08 27.27
C LEU A 680 14.29 -10.23 26.26
N ALA A 681 13.95 -11.43 26.75
CA ALA A 681 13.58 -12.57 25.92
C ALA A 681 12.29 -12.31 25.12
N ARG A 682 11.24 -11.77 25.75
CA ARG A 682 9.97 -11.44 25.07
C ARG A 682 10.14 -10.41 23.96
N VAL A 683 10.91 -9.35 24.21
CA VAL A 683 11.24 -8.33 23.18
C VAL A 683 12.05 -8.95 22.05
N THR A 684 13.03 -9.82 22.36
CA THR A 684 13.81 -10.55 21.35
C THR A 684 12.94 -11.46 20.47
N LEU A 685 11.91 -12.10 21.04
CA LEU A 685 10.95 -12.91 20.27
C LEU A 685 10.08 -12.06 19.33
N GLU A 686 9.57 -10.91 19.79
CA GLU A 686 8.83 -9.98 18.91
C GLU A 686 9.74 -9.34 17.84
N MET A 687 11.02 -9.12 18.12
CA MET A 687 12.01 -8.69 17.10
C MET A 687 12.23 -9.78 16.04
N ARG A 688 12.38 -11.06 16.42
CA ARG A 688 12.48 -12.18 15.48
C ARG A 688 11.21 -12.30 14.62
N ARG A 689 10.02 -12.14 15.23
CA ARG A 689 8.74 -12.13 14.52
C ARG A 689 8.63 -10.96 13.54
N TYR A 690 9.05 -9.76 13.95
CA TYR A 690 9.18 -8.60 13.08
C TYR A 690 10.06 -8.91 11.86
N HIS A 691 11.23 -9.53 12.06
CA HIS A 691 12.12 -9.89 10.95
C HIS A 691 11.46 -10.84 9.94
N GLN A 692 10.84 -11.92 10.43
CA GLN A 692 10.11 -12.90 9.61
C GLN A 692 8.96 -12.25 8.82
N LEU A 693 8.24 -11.29 9.42
CA LEU A 693 7.17 -10.56 8.76
C LEU A 693 7.70 -9.58 7.70
N MET A 694 8.79 -8.87 8.00
CA MET A 694 9.40 -7.91 7.07
C MET A 694 10.09 -8.60 5.88
N GLU A 695 10.76 -9.74 6.09
CA GLU A 695 11.31 -10.59 5.01
C GLU A 695 10.22 -11.08 4.04
N ARG A 696 9.00 -11.28 4.55
CA ARG A 696 7.80 -11.66 3.80
C ARG A 696 6.91 -10.48 3.37
N VAL A 697 7.42 -9.25 3.50
CA VAL A 697 6.75 -7.99 3.13
C VAL A 697 5.36 -7.80 3.78
N ARG A 698 5.15 -8.39 4.97
CA ARG A 698 3.94 -8.26 5.82
C ARG A 698 4.02 -7.02 6.69
N LEU A 699 4.16 -5.87 6.03
CA LEU A 699 4.47 -4.58 6.64
C LEU A 699 3.45 -4.19 7.73
N ARG A 700 2.16 -4.47 7.52
CA ARG A 700 1.09 -4.13 8.47
C ARG A 700 1.24 -4.84 9.81
N ASP A 701 1.61 -6.12 9.79
CA ASP A 701 1.74 -6.93 11.01
C ASP A 701 3.13 -6.78 11.64
N ALA A 702 4.16 -6.49 10.86
CA ALA A 702 5.46 -6.08 11.40
C ALA A 702 5.35 -4.80 12.26
N LEU A 703 4.62 -3.78 11.81
CA LEU A 703 4.34 -2.57 12.61
C LEU A 703 3.65 -2.89 13.94
N ARG A 704 2.76 -3.89 13.96
CA ARG A 704 2.07 -4.33 15.19
C ARG A 704 3.01 -5.01 16.20
N CYS A 705 4.05 -5.72 15.75
CA CYS A 705 5.11 -6.21 16.65
C CYS A 705 5.86 -5.05 17.33
N VAL A 706 6.15 -3.96 16.61
CA VAL A 706 6.79 -2.76 17.20
C VAL A 706 5.91 -2.12 18.28
N LEU A 707 4.61 -1.96 18.02
CA LEU A 707 3.62 -1.49 19.00
C LEU A 707 3.48 -2.44 20.21
N GLY A 708 3.63 -3.76 19.98
CA GLY A 708 3.63 -4.79 21.02
C GLY A 708 4.86 -4.71 21.95
N ILE A 709 6.05 -4.50 21.40
CA ILE A 709 7.28 -4.26 22.19
C ILE A 709 7.12 -3.05 23.11
N SER A 710 6.58 -1.94 22.59
CA SER A 710 6.27 -0.77 23.40
C SER A 710 5.24 -1.06 24.51
N ARG A 711 4.23 -1.90 24.22
CA ARG A 711 3.20 -2.27 25.19
C ARG A 711 3.77 -3.10 26.34
N HIS A 712 4.66 -4.05 26.04
CA HIS A 712 5.43 -4.79 27.05
C HIS A 712 6.33 -3.86 27.88
N GLY A 713 7.00 -2.88 27.23
CA GLY A 713 7.80 -1.86 27.92
C GLY A 713 6.98 -0.98 28.88
N ASN A 714 5.80 -0.52 28.44
CA ASN A 714 4.85 0.22 29.29
C ASN A 714 4.42 -0.61 30.51
N GLN A 715 4.05 -1.87 30.30
CA GLN A 715 3.63 -2.78 31.38
C GLN A 715 4.75 -3.00 32.39
N TYR A 716 5.98 -3.26 31.92
CA TYR A 716 7.16 -3.46 32.77
C TYR A 716 7.49 -2.22 33.62
N ILE A 717 7.51 -1.03 33.02
CA ILE A 717 7.66 0.24 33.75
C ILE A 717 6.54 0.38 34.79
N GLN A 718 5.30 0.03 34.43
CA GLN A 718 4.14 0.24 35.30
C GLN A 718 4.10 -0.68 36.52
N VAL A 719 4.50 -1.95 36.37
CA VAL A 719 4.57 -2.92 37.48
C VAL A 719 5.77 -2.62 38.40
N ASN A 720 6.86 -2.07 37.85
CA ASN A 720 8.07 -1.82 38.65
C ASN A 720 8.13 -0.48 39.37
N GLU A 721 7.25 0.47 39.02
CA GLU A 721 7.12 1.81 39.62
C GLU A 721 8.45 2.52 39.97
N PRO A 722 9.43 2.62 39.03
CA PRO A 722 10.76 3.18 39.33
C PRO A 722 10.72 4.61 39.88
N TRP A 723 9.70 5.41 39.53
CA TRP A 723 9.50 6.78 40.07
C TRP A 723 9.05 6.82 41.54
N LYS A 724 8.60 5.68 42.10
CA LYS A 724 8.42 5.47 43.55
C LYS A 724 9.70 4.90 44.15
N ARG A 725 10.19 3.77 43.63
CA ARG A 725 11.33 3.01 44.18
C ARG A 725 12.65 3.80 44.24
N ILE A 726 12.86 4.78 43.35
CA ILE A 726 14.01 5.71 43.44
C ILE A 726 14.07 6.52 44.76
N LYS A 727 12.96 6.57 45.51
CA LYS A 727 12.86 7.21 46.83
C LYS A 727 12.96 6.22 48.01
N GLY A 728 13.13 4.92 47.73
CA GLY A 728 13.25 3.86 48.73
C GLY A 728 14.69 3.69 49.25
N ASP A 729 14.96 2.50 49.79
CA ASP A 729 16.30 2.08 50.21
C ASP A 729 17.24 1.85 49.00
N GLU A 730 18.50 1.49 49.26
CA GLU A 730 19.48 1.29 48.19
C GLU A 730 19.13 0.10 47.26
N ARG A 731 18.38 -0.90 47.74
CA ARG A 731 17.89 -2.03 46.92
C ARG A 731 16.78 -1.58 45.98
N ASP A 732 15.84 -0.77 46.45
CA ASP A 732 14.78 -0.17 45.65
C ASP A 732 15.34 0.86 44.65
N ARG A 733 16.37 1.63 45.04
CA ARG A 733 17.13 2.52 44.15
C ARG A 733 17.89 1.74 43.06
N GLN A 734 18.57 0.64 43.42
CA GLN A 734 19.19 -0.28 42.46
C GLN A 734 18.16 -0.88 41.50
N ARG A 735 16.98 -1.29 42.01
CA ARG A 735 15.88 -1.80 41.18
C ARG A 735 15.37 -0.74 40.20
N ALA A 736 15.16 0.49 40.67
CA ALA A 736 14.77 1.62 39.82
C ALA A 736 15.84 1.93 38.74
N GLY A 737 17.13 1.75 39.09
CA GLY A 737 18.27 1.78 38.17
C GLY A 737 18.14 0.74 37.06
N THR A 738 18.10 -0.55 37.39
CA THR A 738 17.95 -1.64 36.40
C THR A 738 16.75 -1.41 35.48
N VAL A 739 15.58 -1.08 36.04
CA VAL A 739 14.35 -0.87 35.28
C VAL A 739 14.48 0.28 34.29
N THR A 740 15.14 1.37 34.70
CA THR A 740 15.38 2.53 33.84
C THR A 740 16.38 2.21 32.73
N GLY A 741 17.48 1.51 33.05
CA GLY A 741 18.49 1.09 32.07
C GLY A 741 17.95 0.10 31.03
N VAL A 742 17.15 -0.89 31.47
CA VAL A 742 16.48 -1.84 30.58
C VAL A 742 15.46 -1.13 29.69
N ALA A 743 14.64 -0.25 30.26
CA ALA A 743 13.63 0.49 29.49
C ALA A 743 14.24 1.38 28.41
N VAL A 744 15.33 2.10 28.68
CA VAL A 744 15.98 2.97 27.69
C VAL A 744 16.70 2.18 26.58
N ASN A 745 17.20 0.98 26.88
CA ASN A 745 17.73 0.07 25.84
C ASN A 745 16.61 -0.50 24.94
N VAL A 746 15.45 -0.85 25.49
CA VAL A 746 14.28 -1.23 24.66
C VAL A 746 13.77 -0.05 23.83
N ALA A 747 13.81 1.18 24.35
CA ALA A 747 13.49 2.38 23.59
C ALA A 747 14.48 2.65 22.45
N ALA A 748 15.77 2.37 22.65
CA ALA A 748 16.79 2.43 21.60
C ALA A 748 16.56 1.38 20.49
N ALA A 749 16.20 0.15 20.85
CA ALA A 749 15.83 -0.88 19.87
C ALA A 749 14.55 -0.53 19.07
N LEU A 750 13.55 0.06 19.74
CA LEU A 750 12.36 0.61 19.06
C LEU A 750 12.74 1.68 18.02
N ALA A 751 13.73 2.52 18.28
CA ALA A 751 14.17 3.53 17.32
C ALA A 751 14.65 2.91 15.98
N ALA A 752 15.37 1.78 16.02
CA ALA A 752 15.78 1.05 14.82
C ALA A 752 14.59 0.35 14.13
N LEU A 753 13.73 -0.34 14.88
CA LEU A 753 12.54 -1.03 14.38
C LEU A 753 11.52 -0.09 13.71
N LEU A 754 11.44 1.16 14.19
CA LEU A 754 10.57 2.21 13.67
C LEU A 754 11.10 2.87 12.39
N GLN A 755 12.40 2.83 12.13
CA GLN A 755 13.03 3.59 11.03
C GLN A 755 12.40 3.35 9.65
N PRO A 756 11.98 2.11 9.29
CA PRO A 756 11.24 1.86 8.06
C PRO A 756 9.89 2.58 7.96
N PHE A 757 9.17 2.71 9.09
CA PHE A 757 7.80 3.21 9.13
C PHE A 757 7.76 4.73 9.35
N VAL A 758 8.52 5.22 10.32
CA VAL A 758 8.53 6.61 10.80
C VAL A 758 9.98 7.10 10.97
N PRO A 759 10.68 7.39 9.85
CA PRO A 759 12.12 7.68 9.87
C PRO A 759 12.48 8.99 10.58
N GLY A 760 11.57 9.96 10.67
CA GLY A 760 11.77 11.19 11.44
C GLY A 760 11.66 10.96 12.94
N VAL A 761 10.67 10.19 13.39
CA VAL A 761 10.53 9.78 14.80
C VAL A 761 11.72 8.92 15.22
N SER A 762 12.15 7.97 14.38
CA SER A 762 13.35 7.16 14.59
C SER A 762 14.60 8.03 14.82
N ALA A 763 14.87 8.98 13.92
CA ALA A 763 15.99 9.91 14.06
C ALA A 763 15.86 10.82 15.29
N ALA A 764 14.64 11.25 15.66
CA ALA A 764 14.40 12.02 16.87
C ALA A 764 14.73 11.22 18.14
N ILE A 765 14.33 9.94 18.22
CA ILE A 765 14.69 9.06 19.35
C ILE A 765 16.21 8.85 19.41
N GLN A 766 16.85 8.58 18.26
CA GLN A 766 18.30 8.42 18.16
C GLN A 766 19.04 9.66 18.65
N GLY A 767 18.59 10.87 18.28
CA GLY A 767 19.15 12.14 18.74
C GLY A 767 18.92 12.39 20.24
N GLN A 768 17.70 12.18 20.76
CA GLN A 768 17.39 12.35 22.18
C GLN A 768 18.17 11.38 23.08
N LEU A 769 18.34 10.12 22.66
CA LEU A 769 19.10 9.12 23.43
C LEU A 769 20.61 9.13 23.13
N ARG A 770 21.06 9.94 22.15
CA ARG A 770 22.44 9.98 21.63
C ARG A 770 22.95 8.59 21.27
N ILE A 771 22.16 7.83 20.51
CA ILE A 771 22.54 6.49 20.05
C ILE A 771 23.72 6.63 19.08
N PRO A 772 24.86 5.94 19.30
CA PRO A 772 26.00 5.98 18.37
C PRO A 772 25.61 5.44 16.98
N PRO A 773 26.00 6.09 15.86
CA PRO A 773 25.57 5.69 14.52
C PRO A 773 25.84 4.23 14.17
N GLU A 774 26.99 3.69 14.62
CA GLU A 774 27.40 2.30 14.41
C GLU A 774 26.57 1.28 15.22
N ARG A 775 25.68 1.76 16.10
CA ARG A 775 24.72 0.99 16.90
C ARG A 775 23.26 1.23 16.50
N CYS A 776 23.00 2.03 15.46
CA CYS A 776 21.65 2.26 14.93
C CYS A 776 21.14 1.16 13.98
N GLY A 777 21.97 0.16 13.65
CA GLY A 777 21.62 -0.98 12.80
C GLY A 777 20.67 -1.99 13.48
N LEU A 778 20.00 -2.83 12.66
CA LEU A 778 18.97 -3.76 13.15
C LEU A 778 19.49 -5.20 13.23
N GLY A 779 20.08 -5.55 14.37
CA GLY A 779 20.57 -6.91 14.67
C GLY A 779 19.44 -7.93 14.98
N PRO A 780 19.76 -9.25 14.98
CA PRO A 780 18.78 -10.35 15.05
C PRO A 780 18.10 -10.58 16.41
N GLY A 781 18.26 -9.64 17.36
CA GLY A 781 17.75 -9.71 18.71
C GLY A 781 18.11 -8.46 19.50
N LEU A 782 17.61 -8.35 20.74
CA LEU A 782 17.83 -7.17 21.56
C LEU A 782 19.28 -7.13 22.10
N THR A 783 20.03 -6.08 21.75
CA THR A 783 21.36 -5.79 22.27
C THR A 783 21.33 -4.58 23.21
N CYS A 784 22.29 -4.53 24.15
CA CYS A 784 22.47 -3.37 25.03
C CYS A 784 23.27 -2.28 24.28
N THR A 785 22.56 -1.53 23.44
CA THR A 785 23.12 -0.42 22.66
C THR A 785 23.63 0.71 23.55
N LEU A 786 22.96 0.94 24.69
CA LEU A 786 23.22 2.00 25.67
C LEU A 786 23.75 1.39 26.99
N PRO A 787 25.07 1.22 27.16
CA PRO A 787 25.66 0.66 28.37
C PRO A 787 25.49 1.61 29.57
N ALA A 788 25.68 1.07 30.78
CA ALA A 788 25.81 1.88 31.98
C ALA A 788 26.94 2.92 31.82
N GLY A 789 26.71 4.15 32.28
CA GLY A 789 27.61 5.29 32.05
C GLY A 789 27.39 6.05 30.73
N HIS A 790 26.58 5.54 29.80
CA HIS A 790 26.21 6.28 28.57
C HIS A 790 25.45 7.56 28.92
N ARG A 791 25.73 8.67 28.24
CA ARG A 791 25.03 9.95 28.44
C ARG A 791 24.01 10.22 27.33
N VAL A 792 22.73 10.23 27.70
CA VAL A 792 21.64 10.65 26.80
C VAL A 792 21.64 12.17 26.58
N GLY A 793 20.85 12.64 25.63
CA GLY A 793 20.59 14.06 25.39
C GLY A 793 19.34 14.56 26.12
N THR A 794 18.87 15.75 25.72
CA THR A 794 17.59 16.30 26.23
C THR A 794 16.42 15.54 25.59
N VAL A 795 15.50 15.06 26.42
CA VAL A 795 14.31 14.33 25.98
C VAL A 795 13.11 15.26 25.82
N SER A 796 12.26 15.01 24.82
CA SER A 796 11.09 15.83 24.51
C SER A 796 9.95 14.99 23.91
N PRO A 797 8.67 15.31 24.15
CA PRO A 797 7.54 14.53 23.65
C PRO A 797 7.59 14.29 22.13
N LEU A 798 7.63 13.02 21.73
CA LEU A 798 7.76 12.60 20.33
C LEU A 798 6.51 12.84 19.46
N PHE A 799 5.34 12.89 20.09
CA PHE A 799 4.04 12.99 19.42
C PHE A 799 3.16 14.04 20.09
N GLN A 800 2.27 14.65 19.30
CA GLN A 800 1.22 15.53 19.79
C GLN A 800 -0.13 14.82 19.69
N LYS A 801 -1.08 15.22 20.53
CA LYS A 801 -2.47 14.79 20.47
C LYS A 801 -3.13 15.43 19.24
N LEU A 802 -3.87 14.64 18.47
CA LEU A 802 -4.80 15.18 17.47
C LEU A 802 -6.11 15.51 18.18
N GLU A 803 -6.57 16.75 18.03
CA GLU A 803 -7.78 17.25 18.69
C GLU A 803 -9.03 17.09 17.82
N PRO A 804 -10.22 16.77 18.39
CA PRO A 804 -11.43 16.52 17.62
C PRO A 804 -11.81 17.65 16.66
N GLU A 805 -11.63 18.90 17.08
CA GLU A 805 -11.98 20.10 16.32
C GLU A 805 -11.06 20.27 15.11
N GLN A 806 -9.76 19.98 15.27
CA GLN A 806 -8.79 19.97 14.16
C GLN A 806 -9.15 18.88 13.14
N VAL A 807 -9.49 17.69 13.63
CA VAL A 807 -9.76 16.51 12.82
C VAL A 807 -11.05 16.66 12.03
N GLU A 808 -12.13 17.15 12.64
CA GLU A 808 -13.40 17.42 11.95
C GLU A 808 -13.28 18.59 10.95
N ALA A 809 -12.51 19.64 11.26
CA ALA A 809 -12.24 20.71 10.31
C ALA A 809 -11.48 20.21 9.06
N LEU A 810 -10.52 19.30 9.22
CA LEU A 810 -9.81 18.66 8.11
C LEU A 810 -10.74 17.70 7.34
N ARG A 811 -11.55 16.89 8.03
CA ARG A 811 -12.57 16.02 7.42
C ARG A 811 -13.54 16.80 6.53
N GLN A 812 -14.04 17.95 6.99
CA GLN A 812 -14.90 18.84 6.20
C GLN A 812 -14.16 19.50 5.02
N ARG A 813 -12.87 19.79 5.14
CA ARG A 813 -12.03 20.31 4.04
C ARG A 813 -11.89 19.30 2.89
N PHE A 814 -11.71 18.02 3.21
CA PHE A 814 -11.41 16.96 2.22
C PHE A 814 -12.62 16.07 1.88
N GLY A 815 -13.80 16.35 2.41
CA GLY A 815 -15.06 15.63 2.14
C GLY A 815 -15.87 16.15 0.94
N GLY A 816 -15.29 16.92 0.02
CA GLY A 816 -15.98 17.47 -1.17
C GLY A 816 -17.04 18.57 -0.92
N GLY A 817 -17.62 18.65 0.28
CA GLY A 817 -18.69 19.59 0.62
C GLY A 817 -18.35 21.08 0.43
N GLN A 818 -17.06 21.45 0.46
CA GLN A 818 -16.62 22.82 0.16
C GLN A 818 -16.75 23.17 -1.33
N VAL A 819 -16.49 22.22 -2.24
CA VAL A 819 -16.74 22.40 -3.67
C VAL A 819 -18.24 22.54 -3.92
N ALA A 820 -19.07 21.73 -3.24
CA ALA A 820 -20.52 21.86 -3.32
C ALA A 820 -21.02 23.24 -2.83
N LYS A 821 -20.41 23.83 -1.80
CA LYS A 821 -20.69 25.22 -1.36
C LYS A 821 -20.26 26.26 -2.40
N GLN A 822 -19.07 26.13 -3.01
CA GLN A 822 -18.60 27.06 -4.05
C GLN A 822 -19.42 26.96 -5.35
N VAL A 823 -19.82 25.76 -5.76
CA VAL A 823 -20.69 25.53 -6.93
C VAL A 823 -22.12 25.98 -6.66
N ARG A 824 -22.66 25.81 -5.44
CA ARG A 824 -23.93 26.45 -5.05
C ARG A 824 -23.84 27.98 -5.04
N ALA A 825 -22.71 28.56 -4.61
CA ALA A 825 -22.49 30.00 -4.64
C ALA A 825 -22.32 30.57 -6.07
N HIS A 826 -21.86 29.78 -7.03
CA HIS A 826 -21.89 30.13 -8.46
C HIS A 826 -23.29 29.97 -9.04
N ARG A 827 -23.93 28.79 -8.89
CA ARG A 827 -25.30 28.58 -9.37
C ARG A 827 -26.31 29.59 -8.82
N ALA A 828 -26.18 30.02 -7.56
CA ALA A 828 -27.03 31.06 -6.98
C ALA A 828 -26.78 32.48 -7.53
N ARG A 829 -25.70 32.70 -8.29
CA ARG A 829 -25.48 33.89 -9.13
C ARG A 829 -26.01 33.65 -10.55
N ASP A 830 -25.78 32.45 -11.10
CA ASP A 830 -26.20 32.07 -12.45
C ASP A 830 -27.74 31.94 -12.60
N THR A 831 -28.47 31.69 -11.52
CA THR A 831 -29.95 31.67 -11.52
C THR A 831 -30.60 33.06 -11.55
N THR A 832 -29.82 34.14 -11.56
CA THR A 832 -30.34 35.50 -11.76
C THR A 832 -30.53 35.75 -13.26
N VAL A 833 -31.71 35.43 -13.80
CA VAL A 833 -32.04 35.71 -15.20
C VAL A 833 -32.05 37.22 -15.44
N MET A 834 -31.05 37.71 -16.18
CA MET A 834 -31.03 39.06 -16.73
C MET A 834 -31.46 39.03 -18.21
N PRO A 835 -32.32 39.96 -18.67
CA PRO A 835 -32.61 40.12 -20.10
C PRO A 835 -31.37 40.53 -20.90
N LEU A 836 -31.30 40.09 -22.15
CA LEU A 836 -30.27 40.50 -23.11
C LEU A 836 -30.36 42.01 -23.40
N THR A 837 -29.28 42.76 -23.19
CA THR A 837 -29.09 44.14 -23.72
C THR A 837 -27.59 44.47 -23.90
N PRO A 838 -27.21 45.43 -24.76
CA PRO A 838 -25.82 45.56 -25.27
C PRO A 838 -24.80 46.22 -24.31
N PRO A 839 -23.50 46.21 -24.64
CA PRO A 839 -22.43 46.53 -23.68
C PRO A 839 -22.24 48.04 -23.46
N ASN A 840 -22.63 48.56 -22.29
CA ASN A 840 -22.25 49.92 -21.88
C ASN A 840 -22.20 50.19 -20.34
N HIS A 841 -22.13 49.15 -19.50
CA HIS A 841 -22.27 49.30 -18.04
C HIS A 841 -21.16 50.07 -17.31
N HIS A 842 -19.99 50.30 -17.92
CA HIS A 842 -18.86 50.92 -17.24
C HIS A 842 -19.10 52.39 -16.87
N HIS A 843 -20.04 53.07 -17.54
CA HIS A 843 -20.36 54.49 -17.30
C HIS A 843 -21.41 54.69 -16.19
N THR A 844 -22.30 53.72 -15.95
CA THR A 844 -23.40 53.83 -14.96
C THR A 844 -22.90 53.73 -13.51
N LEU A 845 -21.88 52.92 -13.27
CA LEU A 845 -21.30 52.68 -11.94
C LEU A 845 -20.61 53.92 -11.32
N LYS A 846 -20.07 54.82 -12.16
CA LYS A 846 -19.28 55.96 -11.68
C LYS A 846 -20.10 57.13 -11.11
N SER A 847 -21.31 57.38 -11.62
CA SER A 847 -22.03 58.63 -11.33
C SER A 847 -23.16 58.52 -10.31
N PHE A 848 -23.90 57.41 -10.24
CA PHE A 848 -25.17 57.37 -9.50
C PHE A 848 -25.20 56.50 -8.24
N LEU A 849 -24.57 55.31 -8.24
CA LEU A 849 -24.81 54.31 -7.19
C LEU A 849 -24.30 54.71 -5.78
N PRO A 850 -23.03 55.11 -5.57
CA PRO A 850 -22.57 55.53 -4.24
C PRO A 850 -23.23 56.80 -3.70
N PRO A 851 -23.53 57.85 -4.51
CA PRO A 851 -24.30 59.00 -4.05
C PRO A 851 -25.72 58.65 -3.57
N VAL A 852 -26.46 57.81 -4.30
CA VAL A 852 -27.83 57.42 -3.94
C VAL A 852 -27.85 56.63 -2.64
N GLN A 853 -27.00 55.60 -2.49
CA GLN A 853 -26.88 54.86 -1.23
C GLN A 853 -26.40 55.77 -0.08
N GLY A 854 -25.55 56.76 -0.38
CA GLY A 854 -25.10 57.79 0.57
C GLY A 854 -26.19 58.80 0.99
N ASN A 855 -27.24 58.96 0.19
CA ASN A 855 -28.42 59.76 0.55
C ASN A 855 -29.37 58.93 1.41
N LEU A 856 -29.64 57.67 1.06
CA LEU A 856 -30.46 56.75 1.85
C LEU A 856 -29.92 56.59 3.27
N VAL A 857 -28.60 56.38 3.44
CA VAL A 857 -27.94 56.32 4.76
C VAL A 857 -28.09 57.61 5.56
N ARG A 858 -28.17 58.78 4.90
CA ARG A 858 -28.41 60.07 5.58
C ARG A 858 -29.88 60.23 5.98
N GLN A 859 -30.82 59.85 5.13
CA GLN A 859 -32.25 59.88 5.42
C GLN A 859 -32.60 58.96 6.60
N LEU A 860 -32.11 57.72 6.62
CA LEU A 860 -32.34 56.77 7.71
C LEU A 860 -31.75 57.26 9.05
N LYS A 861 -30.61 57.98 9.02
CA LYS A 861 -30.03 58.63 10.22
C LYS A 861 -30.83 59.85 10.67
N ALA A 862 -31.36 60.65 9.76
CA ALA A 862 -32.22 61.79 10.09
C ALA A 862 -33.56 61.34 10.68
N ALA A 863 -34.13 60.24 10.16
CA ALA A 863 -35.36 59.63 10.64
C ALA A 863 -35.19 58.75 11.91
N GLN A 864 -34.02 58.80 12.56
CA GLN A 864 -33.69 58.05 13.81
C GLN A 864 -34.00 56.55 13.77
N VAL A 865 -33.90 55.92 12.59
CA VAL A 865 -34.16 54.49 12.40
C VAL A 865 -33.12 53.65 13.16
N GLU A 866 -33.53 52.45 13.63
CA GLU A 866 -32.69 51.55 14.41
C GLU A 866 -31.25 51.43 13.88
N LYS A 867 -30.30 51.56 14.81
CA LYS A 867 -28.87 51.58 14.51
C LYS A 867 -28.42 50.36 13.69
N ALA A 868 -28.95 49.17 13.96
CA ALA A 868 -28.60 47.95 13.23
C ALA A 868 -28.98 48.02 11.73
N GLN A 869 -30.12 48.62 11.40
CA GLN A 869 -30.55 48.82 10.02
C GLN A 869 -29.70 49.89 9.33
N VAL A 870 -29.40 50.98 10.03
CA VAL A 870 -28.50 52.04 9.57
C VAL A 870 -27.09 51.50 9.29
N ASP A 871 -26.50 50.74 10.21
CA ASP A 871 -25.17 50.16 10.09
C ASP A 871 -25.10 49.13 8.94
N THR A 872 -26.20 48.39 8.70
CA THR A 872 -26.34 47.51 7.52
C THR A 872 -26.27 48.29 6.20
N GLN A 873 -26.95 49.44 6.10
CA GLN A 873 -26.90 50.27 4.88
C GLN A 873 -25.56 51.02 4.73
N VAL A 874 -24.89 51.34 5.84
CA VAL A 874 -23.50 51.85 5.86
C VAL A 874 -22.51 50.81 5.34
N ALA A 875 -22.62 49.55 5.74
CA ALA A 875 -21.79 48.46 5.22
C ALA A 875 -21.96 48.30 3.69
N LYS A 876 -23.20 48.35 3.19
CA LYS A 876 -23.50 48.37 1.75
C LYS A 876 -22.86 49.54 1.02
N LEU A 877 -22.89 50.75 1.60
CA LEU A 877 -22.25 51.95 1.05
C LEU A 877 -20.72 51.82 0.98
N LEU A 878 -20.10 51.22 2.00
CA LEU A 878 -18.65 51.02 2.05
C LEU A 878 -18.19 50.01 0.99
N GLU A 879 -18.90 48.90 0.81
CA GLU A 879 -18.57 47.92 -0.22
C GLU A 879 -18.74 48.48 -1.65
N LEU A 880 -19.81 49.24 -1.91
CA LEU A 880 -19.98 49.95 -3.20
C LEU A 880 -18.82 50.94 -3.48
N LYS A 881 -18.33 51.65 -2.45
CA LYS A 881 -17.15 52.51 -2.58
C LYS A 881 -15.86 51.71 -2.80
N ARG A 882 -15.70 50.55 -2.16
CA ARG A 882 -14.55 49.66 -2.36
C ARG A 882 -14.52 49.10 -3.78
N GLN A 883 -15.68 48.71 -4.32
CA GLN A 883 -15.83 48.24 -5.69
C GLN A 883 -15.56 49.34 -6.72
N LEU A 884 -16.04 50.58 -6.48
CA LEU A 884 -15.68 51.72 -7.32
C LEU A 884 -14.17 51.99 -7.29
N ALA A 885 -13.53 52.02 -6.12
CA ALA A 885 -12.09 52.25 -6.02
C ALA A 885 -11.28 51.21 -6.80
N LEU A 886 -11.64 49.92 -6.69
CA LEU A 886 -11.03 48.83 -7.46
C LEU A 886 -11.24 48.99 -8.97
N ALA A 887 -12.45 49.37 -9.41
CA ALA A 887 -12.77 49.65 -10.81
C ALA A 887 -12.10 50.94 -11.36
N GLU A 888 -11.60 51.81 -10.48
CA GLU A 888 -10.77 52.98 -10.82
C GLU A 888 -9.26 52.73 -10.63
N GLY A 889 -8.84 51.49 -10.38
CA GLY A 889 -7.43 51.12 -10.19
C GLY A 889 -6.79 51.64 -8.90
N ARG A 890 -7.60 52.10 -7.93
CA ARG A 890 -7.14 52.65 -6.65
C ARG A 890 -7.21 51.61 -5.55
N SER A 891 -6.10 51.39 -4.84
CA SER A 891 -6.08 50.52 -3.66
C SER A 891 -7.01 51.04 -2.56
N PRO A 892 -7.92 50.23 -2.00
CA PRO A 892 -8.83 50.68 -0.95
C PRO A 892 -8.10 50.84 0.39
N GLU A 893 -8.24 52.01 1.02
CA GLU A 893 -7.63 52.30 2.32
C GLU A 893 -8.21 51.44 3.46
N VAL A 894 -7.34 50.99 4.37
CA VAL A 894 -7.72 50.27 5.58
C VAL A 894 -8.18 51.27 6.67
N PRO A 895 -9.38 51.12 7.26
CA PRO A 895 -9.86 52.05 8.29
C PRO A 895 -8.97 52.04 9.55
N LYS A 896 -8.33 53.17 9.85
CA LYS A 896 -7.58 53.36 11.11
C LYS A 896 -8.54 53.32 12.30
N GLY A 897 -8.47 52.25 13.10
CA GLY A 897 -9.34 52.05 14.26
C GLY A 897 -9.17 53.13 15.33
N LYS A 898 -10.28 53.78 15.71
CA LYS A 898 -10.28 54.77 16.81
C LYS A 898 -10.34 54.05 18.16
N ARG A 899 -9.25 54.14 18.93
CA ARG A 899 -9.29 53.92 20.39
C ARG A 899 -10.23 54.93 21.05
N LYS A 900 -11.16 54.43 21.87
CA LYS A 900 -11.63 55.06 23.11
C LYS A 900 -11.61 53.96 24.19
N LYS A 901 -11.01 54.16 25.37
CA LYS A 901 -11.48 55.04 26.45
C LYS A 901 -12.88 54.63 26.90
#